data_AF-A0A7R9JNA8-F1
#
_entry.id   AF-A0A7R9JNA8-F1
#
_cell.length_a   1.000
_cell.length_b   1.000
_cell.length_c   1.000
_cell.angle_alpha   90.00
_cell.angle_beta   90.00
_cell.angle_gamma   90.00
#
_symmetry.space_group_name_H-M   'P 1'
#
loop_
_entity.id
_entity.type
_entity.pdbx_description
1 polymer ?
#
loop_
_entity_poly.entity_id
_entity_poly.type
_entity_poly.pdbx_seq_one_letter_code
_entity_poly.pdbx_strand_id
1 'polypeptide(L)'
;MGSDDKKEVCSWVPKRKIDPNGVHITLGFNFFGKEDETNTVFYRVRTTLFFENVFVIVDDLNRYLAILQVKPSGRCLGAATRRHYARLLDEDTNLVPSESGQSPCHPSIGIIQARRCVGRDYGASSIVCVCNATYCDSLEPINEESISGGNYLNYVSSKSGLRLEPNAGTLSDEVDDATAVVFTVDRNTTYQEILGFGGSLTDSTAFNIRNLSEDASDNLIKTYFGEGGAQYLYLRIPMGASDFSLHFYSYDDVENNVALEHFDLIDMDYNYKIPIIKQASELRGEVINLFTTPWTSPAWMKDSNDYMSGSLLKTYYQPWANYFIKYFDAYARENVSFWGLAPQNEPTVNRNNIPVMGWSAAQERDWVANYLGPTLVEAGYGGIKIMALDDNRNNLPDWVDVVLSDEAAAEYVSGIAVHWYQDTRTNDSVLEQTHDMHPDKFLFYTEACNLVRVKTSDFGDWEIGEKYATSMMQAFNNWVSGWTDWNLAVNEDGGPATFGNKPDIFGYNAAIISELHRGRVLQAAAILLPGSLLHVCSSWVCAHPAEQSQRRWTPTRRLSHARGNRRTRALDCAPRDYGDGVVCVCNAEYCDKLEDITEQDLSQGNYLLYTSSKAGDRLAKSVNVFEASATAPEEPVFYRLNADVTYQEIMGFGGALTDSTGLNIMSLSDDAREKLLQKCWVFIFFITVIVPSQYCFGGSRTYFGEGGSQYLYLRVPIGASDFSLEYYTYDDVDGDVNWDNFALRDEDYKYKVGRQMPVIKRAFDIRGQPIKLFGAAWSAPWWMKKNGTEFGFSYLLEEYYQAWADYYVKYFDAYKNENISFWGLSAQNEPTQAYNNPSWIFSMGWSAEQQRDWIAEHLGPTLQRGGYGDLELMTLDDNRVWLPEWVETVLENENTNSYVSGIGLHWYTDGSTDPSIIDQTHELFPDKFIFYTEACELVQVTRDTLGDWTVGEHYGNSMFQAFNHWVNAWADWNMAINEDGGPSTYGYNAAIIVNATGDEFYKQPPYYFQTHFSAFVPPGSKRIEMTMENGVSPFMSVAFLTPESTIVTVIMNP
;
A
#
# COMPACT_ATOMS: atom_id res chain seq x y z
N MET A 1 -69.57 -27.51 30.60
CA MET A 1 -68.69 -28.25 31.53
C MET A 1 -67.37 -27.49 31.47
N GLY A 2 -66.94 -26.74 32.48
CA GLY A 2 -67.08 -26.98 33.92
C GLY A 2 -65.85 -27.77 34.37
N SER A 3 -64.96 -27.27 35.22
CA SER A 3 -65.05 -26.08 36.10
C SER A 3 -63.66 -25.54 36.47
N ASP A 4 -63.54 -24.22 36.61
CA ASP A 4 -62.82 -23.43 37.65
C ASP A 4 -61.34 -23.77 37.99
N ASP A 5 -60.47 -22.86 38.46
CA ASP A 5 -60.76 -21.59 39.13
C ASP A 5 -59.55 -20.60 39.16
N LYS A 6 -59.78 -19.31 38.85
CA LYS A 6 -58.96 -18.10 39.22
C LYS A 6 -57.47 -18.05 38.75
N LYS A 7 -56.85 -16.89 38.46
CA LYS A 7 -57.16 -15.47 38.72
C LYS A 7 -56.41 -14.56 37.72
N GLU A 8 -56.89 -13.33 37.51
CA GLU A 8 -56.17 -12.28 36.76
C GLU A 8 -55.07 -11.59 37.59
N VAL A 9 -54.06 -11.01 36.93
CA VAL A 9 -53.51 -9.64 37.16
C VAL A 9 -52.40 -9.36 36.12
N CYS A 10 -52.26 -8.10 35.68
CA CYS A 10 -51.27 -7.68 34.69
C CYS A 10 -49.82 -7.68 35.23
N SER A 11 -48.85 -8.01 34.39
CA SER A 11 -47.42 -7.73 34.64
C SER A 11 -46.67 -7.30 33.38
N TRP A 12 -45.83 -6.29 33.57
CA TRP A 12 -44.87 -5.70 32.61
C TRP A 12 -44.17 -6.67 31.66
N VAL A 13 -43.93 -6.21 30.43
CA VAL A 13 -42.84 -6.69 29.58
C VAL A 13 -41.52 -6.07 30.08
N PRO A 14 -40.48 -6.86 30.41
CA PRO A 14 -39.19 -6.32 30.83
C PRO A 14 -38.39 -5.76 29.65
N LYS A 15 -37.61 -4.70 29.91
CA LYS A 15 -36.55 -4.24 28.99
C LYS A 15 -35.52 -5.36 28.78
N ARG A 16 -34.80 -5.34 27.63
CA ARG A 16 -33.63 -6.22 27.43
C ARG A 16 -32.66 -6.07 28.61
N LYS A 17 -32.12 -7.21 29.07
CA LYS A 17 -31.03 -7.22 30.05
C LYS A 17 -29.74 -6.74 29.40
N ILE A 18 -28.91 -6.06 30.20
CA ILE A 18 -27.48 -5.88 29.95
C ILE A 18 -26.79 -7.22 30.26
N ASP A 19 -25.72 -7.55 29.53
CA ASP A 19 -24.89 -8.72 29.81
C ASP A 19 -24.02 -8.47 31.06
N PRO A 20 -24.07 -9.33 32.10
CA PRO A 20 -23.28 -9.14 33.31
C PRO A 20 -21.78 -9.52 33.20
N ASN A 21 -21.32 -10.04 32.05
CA ASN A 21 -19.96 -10.59 31.88
C ASN A 21 -19.04 -9.75 30.96
N GLY A 22 -19.58 -8.80 30.20
CA GLY A 22 -18.80 -7.91 29.34
C GLY A 22 -18.03 -6.86 30.14
N VAL A 23 -16.74 -6.64 29.82
CA VAL A 23 -15.94 -5.54 30.38
C VAL A 23 -15.83 -4.45 29.32
N HIS A 24 -16.58 -3.36 29.50
CA HIS A 24 -16.42 -2.16 28.67
C HIS A 24 -15.23 -1.35 29.19
N ILE A 25 -14.35 -0.92 28.29
CA ILE A 25 -13.15 -0.14 28.65
C ILE A 25 -13.18 1.22 27.96
N THR A 26 -13.62 2.23 28.74
CA THR A 26 -13.60 3.64 28.36
C THR A 26 -12.21 4.23 28.61
N LEU A 27 -11.49 4.63 27.56
CA LEU A 27 -10.12 5.15 27.66
C LEU A 27 -10.09 6.68 27.58
N GLY A 28 -10.24 7.33 28.74
CA GLY A 28 -10.11 8.79 28.88
C GLY A 28 -8.65 9.25 28.87
N PHE A 29 -8.06 9.45 27.68
CA PHE A 29 -6.66 9.88 27.54
C PHE A 29 -6.43 11.37 27.86
N ASN A 30 -6.22 11.69 29.15
CA ASN A 30 -5.69 12.99 29.58
C ASN A 30 -4.19 13.10 29.27
N PHE A 31 -3.83 13.67 28.12
CA PHE A 31 -2.45 14.00 27.76
C PHE A 31 -2.08 15.42 28.22
N PHE A 32 -0.98 15.54 28.98
CA PHE A 32 -0.46 16.85 29.45
C PHE A 32 0.33 17.58 28.35
N GLY A 33 -0.40 18.27 27.47
CA GLY A 33 0.11 19.41 26.68
C GLY A 33 -0.19 20.75 27.38
N LYS A 34 0.49 21.84 27.00
CA LYS A 34 0.20 23.17 27.56
C LYS A 34 -1.24 23.62 27.25
N GLU A 35 -1.84 24.33 28.19
CA GLU A 35 -3.14 24.98 28.04
C GLU A 35 -3.18 25.91 26.83
N ASP A 36 -4.07 25.62 25.88
CA ASP A 36 -4.65 26.61 24.96
C ASP A 36 -6.12 26.20 24.68
N GLU A 37 -7.04 27.17 24.65
CA GLU A 37 -8.47 26.89 24.86
C GLU A 37 -9.22 26.40 23.61
N THR A 38 -9.44 25.09 23.43
CA THR A 38 -10.73 24.53 22.95
C THR A 38 -10.84 23.00 23.09
N ASN A 39 -11.56 22.51 24.11
CA ASN A 39 -11.79 21.08 24.32
C ASN A 39 -12.72 20.45 23.26
N THR A 40 -12.15 19.78 22.27
CA THR A 40 -12.70 18.53 21.68
C THR A 40 -11.55 17.78 21.02
N VAL A 41 -11.23 16.58 21.50
CA VAL A 41 -10.24 15.70 20.87
C VAL A 41 -10.97 14.45 20.37
N PHE A 42 -10.99 14.28 19.06
CA PHE A 42 -11.35 13.00 18.45
C PHE A 42 -10.10 12.11 18.45
N TYR A 43 -10.27 10.82 18.71
CA TYR A 43 -9.18 9.83 18.68
C TYR A 43 -9.42 8.89 17.50
N ARG A 44 -8.39 8.60 16.69
CA ARG A 44 -8.50 7.68 15.56
C ARG A 44 -7.55 6.52 15.75
N VAL A 45 -8.07 5.49 16.42
CA VAL A 45 -7.35 4.24 16.62
C VAL A 45 -7.43 3.38 15.34
N ARG A 46 -6.25 2.99 14.83
CA ARG A 46 -6.07 2.35 13.52
C ARG A 46 -6.35 0.84 13.55
N THR A 47 -5.90 0.19 14.61
CA THR A 47 -6.09 -1.23 14.94
C THR A 47 -6.00 -1.39 16.46
N THR A 48 -6.75 -2.36 17.02
CA THR A 48 -6.62 -2.75 18.43
C THR A 48 -6.54 -4.27 18.55
N LEU A 49 -5.45 -4.79 19.12
CA LEU A 49 -5.38 -6.17 19.59
C LEU A 49 -5.78 -6.25 21.06
N PHE A 50 -6.41 -7.35 21.48
CA PHE A 50 -6.58 -7.68 22.89
C PHE A 50 -6.23 -9.15 23.19
N PHE A 51 -5.23 -9.33 24.04
CA PHE A 51 -4.81 -10.60 24.62
C PHE A 51 -5.20 -10.63 26.11
N GLU A 52 -5.10 -11.77 26.80
CA GLU A 52 -5.45 -11.87 28.23
C GLU A 52 -4.89 -10.69 29.08
N ASN A 53 -5.75 -9.71 29.37
CA ASN A 53 -5.48 -8.51 30.17
C ASN A 53 -4.58 -7.43 29.51
N VAL A 54 -4.33 -7.49 28.20
CA VAL A 54 -3.42 -6.57 27.47
C VAL A 54 -4.06 -6.03 26.19
N PHE A 55 -4.07 -4.71 26.00
CA PHE A 55 -4.53 -4.02 24.78
C PHE A 55 -3.35 -3.39 24.04
N VAL A 56 -3.33 -3.47 22.71
CA VAL A 56 -2.37 -2.73 21.86
C VAL A 56 -3.13 -1.74 20.98
N ILE A 57 -2.79 -0.46 21.01
CA ILE A 57 -3.51 0.65 20.35
C ILE A 57 -2.53 1.53 19.56
N VAL A 58 -2.81 1.78 18.28
CA VAL A 58 -2.13 2.81 17.45
C VAL A 58 -3.09 3.97 17.18
N ASP A 59 -2.73 5.20 17.56
CA ASP A 59 -3.47 6.43 17.25
C ASP A 59 -2.83 7.21 16.10
N ASP A 60 -3.59 7.42 15.02
CA ASP A 60 -3.15 8.14 13.82
C ASP A 60 -2.91 9.63 14.09
N LEU A 61 -3.70 10.26 14.98
CA LEU A 61 -3.74 11.72 15.12
C LEU A 61 -2.53 12.31 15.84
N ASN A 62 -1.86 11.54 16.68
CA ASN A 62 -0.65 11.98 17.40
C ASN A 62 0.59 11.12 17.08
N ARG A 63 0.45 10.10 16.21
CA ARG A 63 1.47 9.05 15.96
C ARG A 63 1.97 8.41 17.26
N TYR A 64 1.03 7.92 18.08
CA TYR A 64 1.32 7.14 19.29
C TYR A 64 1.05 5.64 19.09
N LEU A 65 1.91 4.81 19.66
CA LEU A 65 1.61 3.41 20.02
C LEU A 65 1.46 3.36 21.54
N ALA A 66 0.41 2.71 22.03
CA ALA A 66 -0.01 2.68 23.43
C ALA A 66 -0.42 1.24 23.82
N ILE A 67 0.09 0.72 24.95
CA ILE A 67 -0.26 -0.62 25.43
C ILE A 67 -0.78 -0.59 26.86
N LEU A 68 -2.04 -1.01 27.04
CA LEU A 68 -2.76 -0.95 28.32
C LEU A 68 -2.87 -2.33 28.95
N GLN A 69 -2.45 -2.47 30.21
CA GLN A 69 -2.57 -3.71 30.98
C GLN A 69 -3.52 -3.54 32.17
N VAL A 70 -4.43 -4.50 32.40
CA VAL A 70 -5.63 -4.34 33.25
C VAL A 70 -5.90 -5.59 34.11
N LYS A 71 -5.93 -5.52 35.45
CA LYS A 71 -6.26 -6.69 36.29
C LYS A 71 -7.66 -6.60 36.92
N PRO A 72 -8.66 -7.38 36.45
CA PRO A 72 -10.06 -7.23 36.85
C PRO A 72 -10.35 -7.69 38.30
N SER A 73 -11.25 -6.97 38.97
CA SER A 73 -11.60 -7.12 40.39
C SER A 73 -12.63 -8.24 40.70
N GLY A 74 -12.44 -9.42 40.09
CA GLY A 74 -13.35 -10.58 40.23
C GLY A 74 -12.96 -11.57 41.33
N ARG A 75 -13.91 -11.94 42.21
CA ARG A 75 -13.71 -13.03 43.20
C ARG A 75 -13.84 -14.42 42.57
N CYS A 76 -12.73 -15.05 42.21
CA CYS A 76 -12.70 -16.48 41.91
C CYS A 76 -12.95 -17.32 43.18
N LEU A 77 -14.13 -17.94 43.26
CA LEU A 77 -14.45 -18.97 44.25
C LEU A 77 -13.80 -20.30 43.84
N GLY A 78 -12.85 -20.78 44.65
CA GLY A 78 -12.28 -22.14 44.53
C GLY A 78 -11.01 -22.23 43.68
N ALA A 79 -9.84 -22.18 44.33
CA ALA A 79 -8.56 -22.50 43.70
C ALA A 79 -8.32 -24.02 43.72
N ALA A 80 -8.14 -24.66 42.55
CA ALA A 80 -7.99 -26.12 42.46
C ALA A 80 -7.17 -26.74 41.29
N THR A 81 -6.29 -26.03 40.56
CA THR A 81 -5.41 -26.69 39.53
C THR A 81 -4.06 -25.99 39.22
N ARG A 82 -3.28 -25.54 40.23
CA ARG A 82 -1.81 -25.32 40.07
C ARG A 82 -1.02 -25.75 41.32
N ARG A 83 -0.94 -27.07 41.57
CA ARG A 83 -0.05 -27.69 42.60
C ARG A 83 0.38 -29.13 42.25
N HIS A 84 1.29 -29.25 41.30
CA HIS A 84 2.36 -30.26 41.12
C HIS A 84 3.31 -29.56 40.11
N TYR A 85 4.59 -29.32 40.32
CA TYR A 85 5.55 -29.90 41.27
C TYR A 85 6.10 -28.87 42.29
N ALA A 86 6.38 -29.31 43.53
CA ALA A 86 7.48 -28.87 44.42
C ALA A 86 7.14 -29.18 45.90
N ARG A 87 7.64 -30.32 46.45
CA ARG A 87 8.02 -30.52 47.87
C ARG A 87 8.48 -31.95 48.17
N LEU A 88 9.79 -32.15 48.07
CA LEU A 88 10.65 -32.77 49.10
C LEU A 88 11.88 -31.85 49.13
N LEU A 89 12.44 -31.42 50.26
CA LEU A 89 12.55 -32.05 51.57
C LEU A 89 12.16 -31.10 52.74
N ASP A 90 11.92 -31.68 53.92
CA ASP A 90 12.01 -31.00 55.25
C ASP A 90 13.51 -30.85 55.66
N GLU A 91 13.97 -30.32 56.81
CA GLU A 91 13.49 -30.00 58.18
C GLU A 91 14.41 -28.83 58.71
N ASP A 92 14.25 -28.07 59.80
CA ASP A 92 13.25 -27.92 60.88
C ASP A 92 13.38 -26.48 61.50
N THR A 93 12.57 -26.17 62.52
CA THR A 93 12.83 -25.23 63.65
C THR A 93 12.78 -23.70 63.47
N ASN A 94 11.61 -23.16 63.83
CA ASN A 94 11.37 -22.35 65.04
C ASN A 94 11.96 -20.92 65.26
N LEU A 95 11.02 -20.04 65.64
CA LEU A 95 11.07 -18.96 66.66
C LEU A 95 11.67 -17.56 66.34
N VAL A 96 10.75 -16.60 66.30
CA VAL A 96 10.87 -15.14 66.53
C VAL A 96 10.77 -14.93 68.07
N PRO A 97 11.51 -14.01 68.76
CA PRO A 97 11.33 -12.56 68.56
C PRO A 97 12.49 -11.56 68.89
N SER A 98 12.14 -10.28 68.67
CA SER A 98 12.58 -9.03 69.35
C SER A 98 13.90 -8.32 68.96
N GLU A 99 13.69 -7.20 68.25
CA GLU A 99 14.18 -5.83 68.51
C GLU A 99 15.67 -5.41 68.42
N SER A 100 15.87 -4.43 67.52
CA SER A 100 16.84 -3.31 67.58
C SER A 100 18.33 -3.57 67.31
N GLY A 101 18.93 -2.71 66.47
CA GLY A 101 20.39 -2.65 66.27
C GLY A 101 20.83 -2.64 64.79
N GLN A 102 21.26 -1.48 64.32
CA GLN A 102 21.74 -1.18 62.97
C GLN A 102 22.76 -2.18 62.37
N SER A 103 22.57 -2.53 61.07
CA SER A 103 23.55 -2.57 59.95
C SER A 103 24.95 -3.21 60.16
N PRO A 104 25.47 -4.08 59.26
CA PRO A 104 25.34 -3.92 57.79
C PRO A 104 25.21 -5.21 56.93
N CYS A 105 25.11 -4.99 55.62
CA CYS A 105 25.36 -5.93 54.51
C CYS A 105 24.45 -7.18 54.40
N HIS A 106 23.34 -7.03 53.66
CA HIS A 106 22.91 -8.05 52.69
C HIS A 106 23.16 -7.51 51.27
N PRO A 107 23.36 -8.36 50.24
CA PRO A 107 23.49 -7.89 48.88
C PRO A 107 22.22 -7.17 48.45
N SER A 108 22.39 -6.02 47.80
CA SER A 108 21.27 -5.28 47.21
C SER A 108 20.67 -6.12 46.09
N ILE A 109 19.45 -6.61 46.30
CA ILE A 109 18.54 -6.91 45.19
C ILE A 109 18.42 -5.59 44.43
N GLY A 110 18.96 -5.57 43.22
CA GLY A 110 18.98 -4.37 42.39
C GLY A 110 17.57 -4.07 41.94
N ILE A 111 16.90 -3.12 42.61
CA ILE A 111 15.68 -2.52 42.06
C ILE A 111 16.11 -1.84 40.75
N ILE A 112 15.74 -2.44 39.62
CA ILE A 112 15.98 -1.89 38.30
C ILE A 112 15.08 -0.68 38.15
N GLN A 113 15.57 0.49 38.58
CA GLN A 113 14.90 1.76 38.27
C GLN A 113 14.91 1.97 36.75
N ALA A 114 13.79 2.41 36.20
CA ALA A 114 13.60 2.56 34.78
C ALA A 114 14.66 3.52 34.21
N ARG A 115 15.42 3.03 33.23
CA ARG A 115 16.42 3.83 32.52
C ARG A 115 15.74 4.30 31.24
N ARG A 116 15.56 5.61 31.09
CA ARG A 116 14.92 6.21 29.90
C ARG A 116 15.87 6.23 28.69
N CYS A 117 15.27 6.22 27.50
CA CYS A 117 15.96 6.46 26.24
C CYS A 117 16.92 7.66 26.28
N VAL A 118 18.21 7.43 26.02
CA VAL A 118 19.17 8.52 25.73
C VAL A 118 19.12 8.81 24.24
N GLY A 119 18.21 9.71 23.86
CA GLY A 119 17.91 10.05 22.48
C GLY A 119 19.09 10.61 21.69
N ARG A 120 19.28 10.10 20.47
CA ARG A 120 20.10 10.69 19.41
C ARG A 120 19.28 10.78 18.13
N ASP A 121 19.35 11.95 17.51
CA ASP A 121 18.82 12.23 16.18
C ASP A 121 19.95 12.10 15.14
N TYR A 122 19.64 11.54 13.98
CA TYR A 122 20.55 11.40 12.82
C TYR A 122 20.03 12.12 11.56
N GLY A 123 18.89 12.83 11.64
CA GLY A 123 18.20 13.45 10.51
C GLY A 123 17.05 12.61 9.94
N ALA A 124 16.74 11.48 10.57
CA ALA A 124 15.61 10.62 10.24
C ALA A 124 14.29 11.17 10.80
N SER A 125 13.21 10.39 10.68
CA SER A 125 11.87 10.85 11.06
C SER A 125 11.58 10.82 12.59
N SER A 126 12.51 10.32 13.41
CA SER A 126 12.49 10.27 14.88
C SER A 126 13.90 9.95 15.43
N ILE A 127 14.02 9.70 16.75
CA ILE A 127 15.29 9.40 17.44
C ILE A 127 15.57 7.89 17.60
N VAL A 128 16.86 7.55 17.75
CA VAL A 128 17.32 6.27 18.35
C VAL A 128 17.70 6.50 19.81
N CYS A 129 17.78 5.45 20.63
CA CYS A 129 18.43 5.56 21.95
C CYS A 129 19.85 5.00 21.88
N VAL A 130 20.76 5.55 22.69
CA VAL A 130 22.20 5.21 22.63
C VAL A 130 22.60 4.31 23.80
N CYS A 131 22.69 3.01 23.54
CA CYS A 131 23.31 2.05 24.45
C CYS A 131 24.83 1.95 24.23
N ASN A 132 25.55 1.55 25.29
CA ASN A 132 27.00 1.32 25.33
C ASN A 132 27.36 0.43 26.55
N ALA A 133 28.64 0.31 26.89
CA ALA A 133 29.12 -0.49 28.03
C ALA A 133 28.51 -0.10 29.38
N THR A 134 28.40 1.20 29.69
CA THR A 134 27.97 1.67 31.03
C THR A 134 26.49 2.06 31.09
N TYR A 135 25.83 2.20 29.94
CA TYR A 135 24.45 2.64 29.85
C TYR A 135 23.66 1.91 28.78
N CYS A 136 22.43 1.53 29.11
CA CYS A 136 21.36 1.21 28.18
C CYS A 136 20.03 1.49 28.90
N ASP A 137 18.98 1.83 28.16
CA ASP A 137 17.62 2.01 28.67
C ASP A 137 16.95 0.66 28.96
N SER A 138 16.01 0.65 29.91
CA SER A 138 15.36 -0.57 30.43
C SER A 138 14.06 -0.23 31.16
N LEU A 139 13.03 -1.06 30.99
CA LEU A 139 11.75 -0.91 31.67
C LEU A 139 11.83 -1.33 33.15
N GLU A 140 10.96 -0.75 33.98
CA GLU A 140 10.67 -1.28 35.30
C GLU A 140 9.75 -2.52 35.18
N PRO A 141 10.01 -3.62 35.91
CA PRO A 141 9.13 -4.79 35.94
C PRO A 141 7.70 -4.43 36.38
N ILE A 142 6.71 -5.02 35.72
CA ILE A 142 5.29 -4.78 35.99
C ILE A 142 4.93 -5.30 37.39
N ASN A 143 4.65 -4.39 38.33
CA ASN A 143 4.12 -4.75 39.64
C ASN A 143 2.63 -5.11 39.53
N GLU A 144 2.28 -6.38 39.77
CA GLU A 144 0.88 -6.87 39.78
C GLU A 144 -0.06 -6.12 40.74
N GLU A 145 0.45 -5.40 41.74
CA GLU A 145 -0.36 -4.55 42.63
C GLU A 145 -0.78 -3.23 41.95
N SER A 146 0.04 -2.65 41.06
CA SER A 146 -0.23 -1.32 40.48
C SER A 146 -1.38 -1.34 39.49
N ILE A 147 -1.53 -2.42 38.73
CA ILE A 147 -2.63 -2.68 37.77
C ILE A 147 -3.87 -3.32 38.41
N SER A 148 -3.92 -3.44 39.75
CA SER A 148 -5.02 -4.09 40.46
C SER A 148 -6.23 -3.17 40.70
N GLY A 149 -7.39 -3.76 41.00
CA GLY A 149 -8.55 -3.02 41.51
C GLY A 149 -9.32 -2.17 40.50
N GLY A 150 -9.07 -2.34 39.20
CA GLY A 150 -9.60 -1.47 38.14
C GLY A 150 -8.60 -0.41 37.64
N ASN A 151 -7.38 -0.41 38.16
CA ASN A 151 -6.28 0.36 37.59
C ASN A 151 -5.83 -0.23 36.22
N TYR A 152 -5.15 0.59 35.43
CA TYR A 152 -4.42 0.15 34.25
C TYR A 152 -3.06 0.84 34.12
N LEU A 153 -2.14 0.21 33.39
CA LEU A 153 -0.84 0.78 33.03
C LEU A 153 -0.70 0.87 31.51
N ASN A 154 -0.43 2.07 30.99
CA ASN A 154 -0.27 2.39 29.57
C ASN A 154 1.21 2.65 29.23
N TYR A 155 1.83 1.87 28.34
CA TYR A 155 3.17 2.15 27.81
C TYR A 155 3.09 2.88 26.47
N VAL A 156 3.65 4.09 26.37
CA VAL A 156 3.52 4.96 25.18
C VAL A 156 4.85 5.17 24.44
N SER A 157 4.83 4.98 23.12
CA SER A 157 5.91 5.38 22.21
C SER A 157 5.44 6.37 21.15
N SER A 158 6.28 7.32 20.72
CA SER A 158 5.90 8.40 19.79
C SER A 158 6.96 8.78 18.77
N LYS A 159 6.52 9.32 17.60
CA LYS A 159 7.42 9.96 16.62
C LYS A 159 8.21 11.11 17.25
N SER A 160 7.63 11.81 18.23
CA SER A 160 8.27 12.89 19.01
C SER A 160 9.32 12.44 20.04
N GLY A 161 9.55 11.13 20.22
CA GLY A 161 10.67 10.61 21.02
C GLY A 161 10.31 9.88 22.32
N LEU A 162 9.03 9.68 22.64
CA LEU A 162 8.64 8.76 23.73
C LEU A 162 9.00 7.32 23.33
N ARG A 163 9.52 6.54 24.27
CA ARG A 163 9.92 5.15 24.08
C ARG A 163 9.45 4.36 25.29
N LEU A 164 8.32 3.66 25.14
CA LEU A 164 7.70 2.83 26.18
C LEU A 164 7.53 3.59 27.52
N GLU A 165 7.20 4.87 27.46
CA GLU A 165 7.06 5.72 28.66
C GLU A 165 5.76 5.34 29.39
N PRO A 166 5.82 4.90 30.67
CA PRO A 166 4.66 4.39 31.39
C PRO A 166 3.76 5.49 31.95
N ASN A 167 2.45 5.30 31.84
CA ASN A 167 1.41 6.19 32.36
C ASN A 167 0.27 5.36 32.97
N ALA A 168 -0.10 5.61 34.23
CA ALA A 168 -1.12 4.82 34.93
C ALA A 168 -2.49 5.53 34.94
N GLY A 169 -3.57 4.75 34.95
CA GLY A 169 -4.95 5.27 35.03
C GLY A 169 -5.92 4.30 35.69
N THR A 170 -7.21 4.62 35.64
CA THR A 170 -8.30 3.84 36.23
C THR A 170 -9.44 3.68 35.23
N LEU A 171 -10.04 2.49 35.19
CA LEU A 171 -11.26 2.23 34.42
C LEU A 171 -12.48 2.93 35.03
N SER A 172 -13.49 3.16 34.18
CA SER A 172 -14.79 3.74 34.52
C SER A 172 -15.90 2.80 34.03
N ASP A 173 -16.93 2.61 34.86
CA ASP A 173 -18.16 1.91 34.48
C ASP A 173 -19.07 2.76 33.55
N GLU A 174 -18.79 4.06 33.42
CA GLU A 174 -19.57 5.01 32.62
C GLU A 174 -18.82 5.44 31.34
N VAL A 175 -19.55 5.49 30.22
CA VAL A 175 -19.09 6.02 28.92
C VAL A 175 -19.64 7.45 28.79
N ASP A 176 -18.80 8.43 29.14
CA ASP A 176 -19.23 9.82 29.38
C ASP A 176 -19.45 10.66 28.11
N ASP A 177 -19.12 10.14 26.92
CA ASP A 177 -19.27 10.82 25.63
C ASP A 177 -19.83 9.90 24.54
N ALA A 178 -20.89 10.35 23.87
CA ALA A 178 -21.55 9.65 22.77
C ALA A 178 -20.75 9.66 21.44
N THR A 179 -19.62 10.37 21.39
CA THR A 179 -18.69 10.45 20.25
C THR A 179 -17.40 9.67 20.47
N ALA A 180 -17.22 9.02 21.63
CA ALA A 180 -16.03 8.23 21.94
C ALA A 180 -15.94 6.93 21.11
N VAL A 181 -14.72 6.56 20.71
CA VAL A 181 -14.43 5.24 20.12
C VAL A 181 -14.32 4.22 21.25
N VAL A 182 -15.35 3.38 21.41
CA VAL A 182 -15.41 2.37 22.48
C VAL A 182 -14.89 1.02 21.98
N PHE A 183 -13.85 0.49 22.64
CA PHE A 183 -13.38 -0.88 22.45
C PHE A 183 -14.07 -1.81 23.45
N THR A 184 -14.84 -2.77 22.92
CA THR A 184 -15.58 -3.77 23.68
C THR A 184 -14.94 -5.14 23.46
N VAL A 185 -14.36 -5.67 24.53
CA VAL A 185 -13.73 -6.99 24.54
C VAL A 185 -14.75 -8.05 24.91
N ASP A 186 -14.85 -9.10 24.10
CA ASP A 186 -15.46 -10.36 24.53
C ASP A 186 -14.37 -11.35 24.97
N ARG A 187 -14.44 -11.74 26.25
CA ARG A 187 -13.52 -12.69 26.89
C ARG A 187 -14.01 -14.15 26.78
N ASN A 188 -15.17 -14.39 26.20
CA ASN A 188 -15.74 -15.73 26.03
C ASN A 188 -15.30 -16.38 24.71
N THR A 189 -14.93 -15.57 23.71
CA THR A 189 -14.37 -16.02 22.43
C THR A 189 -12.83 -15.91 22.46
N THR A 190 -12.15 -16.95 22.01
CA THR A 190 -10.68 -17.07 21.95
C THR A 190 -10.24 -17.56 20.57
N TYR A 191 -9.12 -17.04 20.08
CA TYR A 191 -8.47 -17.47 18.84
C TYR A 191 -7.21 -18.30 19.16
N GLN A 192 -6.13 -18.13 18.39
CA GLN A 192 -4.87 -18.85 18.57
C GLN A 192 -4.15 -18.51 19.89
N GLU A 193 -3.33 -19.48 20.32
CA GLU A 193 -2.31 -19.29 21.34
C GLU A 193 -1.10 -18.56 20.73
N ILE A 194 -0.60 -17.54 21.41
CA ILE A 194 0.66 -16.87 21.05
C ILE A 194 1.82 -17.68 21.61
N LEU A 195 2.55 -18.31 20.68
CA LEU A 195 3.78 -19.05 20.91
C LEU A 195 4.90 -18.12 21.39
N GLY A 196 5.07 -16.96 20.74
CA GLY A 196 5.97 -15.89 21.19
C GLY A 196 6.67 -15.12 20.06
N PHE A 197 7.72 -14.40 20.45
CA PHE A 197 8.49 -13.45 19.61
C PHE A 197 9.98 -13.78 19.61
N GLY A 198 10.68 -13.41 18.53
CA GLY A 198 12.11 -13.67 18.37
C GLY A 198 12.81 -12.86 17.29
N GLY A 199 14.04 -13.26 16.98
CA GLY A 199 14.77 -12.86 15.76
C GLY A 199 15.83 -13.91 15.39
N SER A 200 16.51 -13.77 14.24
CA SER A 200 17.58 -14.72 13.88
C SER A 200 18.95 -14.32 14.44
N LEU A 201 19.69 -15.34 14.87
CA LEU A 201 21.09 -15.27 15.28
C LEU A 201 21.97 -15.76 14.12
N THR A 202 22.08 -14.92 13.09
CA THR A 202 22.98 -15.16 11.95
C THR A 202 24.45 -15.07 12.35
N ASP A 203 25.35 -15.53 11.48
CA ASP A 203 26.79 -15.33 11.66
C ASP A 203 27.12 -13.83 11.78
N SER A 204 26.51 -12.99 10.95
CA SER A 204 26.64 -11.53 10.99
C SER A 204 26.17 -10.94 12.32
N THR A 205 25.01 -11.38 12.81
CA THR A 205 24.47 -10.98 14.12
C THR A 205 25.42 -11.38 15.24
N ALA A 206 25.86 -12.63 15.26
CA ALA A 206 26.74 -13.16 16.31
C ALA A 206 28.13 -12.49 16.28
N PHE A 207 28.67 -12.21 15.10
CA PHE A 207 29.92 -11.46 14.89
C PHE A 207 29.81 -10.02 15.41
N ASN A 208 28.75 -9.29 15.04
CA ASN A 208 28.56 -7.92 15.51
C ASN A 208 28.38 -7.84 17.04
N ILE A 209 27.57 -8.74 17.62
CA ILE A 209 27.36 -8.80 19.07
C ILE A 209 28.67 -9.05 19.83
N ARG A 210 29.55 -9.94 19.33
CA ARG A 210 30.84 -10.27 20.00
C ARG A 210 32.02 -9.35 19.64
N ASN A 211 31.88 -8.46 18.66
CA ASN A 211 32.85 -7.38 18.39
C ASN A 211 32.65 -6.15 19.29
N LEU A 212 31.53 -6.06 20.02
CA LEU A 212 31.35 -5.09 21.11
C LEU A 212 32.25 -5.45 22.30
N SER A 213 32.59 -4.46 23.14
CA SER A 213 33.17 -4.74 24.45
C SER A 213 32.20 -5.57 25.31
N GLU A 214 32.72 -6.45 26.17
CA GLU A 214 31.95 -7.39 27.01
C GLU A 214 30.68 -6.77 27.62
N ASP A 215 30.80 -5.70 28.41
CA ASP A 215 29.66 -4.97 29.02
C ASP A 215 28.59 -4.48 28.01
N ALA A 216 29.00 -4.13 26.79
CA ALA A 216 28.12 -3.62 25.73
C ALA A 216 27.44 -4.76 24.95
N SER A 217 28.17 -5.86 24.72
CA SER A 217 27.61 -7.14 24.25
C SER A 217 26.53 -7.61 25.23
N ASP A 218 26.84 -7.58 26.52
CA ASP A 218 25.94 -7.89 27.63
C ASP A 218 24.67 -7.01 27.64
N ASN A 219 24.81 -5.68 27.51
CA ASN A 219 23.66 -4.77 27.50
C ASN A 219 22.77 -4.95 26.26
N LEU A 220 23.35 -5.31 25.11
CA LEU A 220 22.60 -5.62 23.89
C LEU A 220 21.85 -6.96 23.99
N ILE A 221 22.46 -8.00 24.57
CA ILE A 221 21.77 -9.28 24.77
C ILE A 221 20.68 -9.13 25.85
N LYS A 222 20.93 -8.37 26.93
CA LYS A 222 19.91 -8.00 27.95
C LYS A 222 18.74 -7.22 27.34
N THR A 223 18.99 -6.37 26.35
CA THR A 223 17.95 -5.62 25.63
C THR A 223 16.94 -6.55 24.94
N TYR A 224 17.36 -7.70 24.40
CA TYR A 224 16.45 -8.66 23.78
C TYR A 224 15.90 -9.72 24.74
N PHE A 225 16.71 -10.23 25.68
CA PHE A 225 16.38 -11.43 26.46
C PHE A 225 16.27 -11.22 27.97
N GLY A 226 16.69 -10.07 28.50
CA GLY A 226 16.69 -9.80 29.94
C GLY A 226 15.38 -9.23 30.48
N GLU A 227 15.22 -9.31 31.80
CA GLU A 227 14.17 -8.59 32.55
C GLU A 227 14.30 -7.07 32.31
N GLY A 228 13.18 -6.41 32.01
CA GLY A 228 13.15 -5.00 31.59
C GLY A 228 13.56 -4.76 30.12
N GLY A 229 13.97 -5.80 29.39
CA GLY A 229 14.17 -5.81 27.95
C GLY A 229 12.97 -6.41 27.19
N ALA A 230 13.19 -6.83 25.94
CA ALA A 230 12.15 -7.31 25.04
C ALA A 230 11.56 -8.67 25.39
N GLN A 231 12.25 -9.47 26.20
CA GLN A 231 11.83 -10.83 26.56
C GLN A 231 11.44 -11.68 25.33
N TYR A 232 12.30 -11.68 24.31
CA TYR A 232 12.21 -12.65 23.22
C TYR A 232 12.35 -14.07 23.78
N LEU A 233 11.62 -15.03 23.22
CA LEU A 233 11.73 -16.47 23.54
C LEU A 233 12.21 -17.30 22.35
N TYR A 234 12.11 -16.80 21.12
CA TYR A 234 12.47 -17.54 19.92
C TYR A 234 13.80 -17.03 19.34
N LEU A 235 14.59 -17.96 18.83
CA LEU A 235 15.80 -17.67 18.07
C LEU A 235 15.86 -18.56 16.83
N ARG A 236 15.92 -17.94 15.64
CA ARG A 236 16.16 -18.66 14.38
C ARG A 236 17.66 -18.79 14.15
N ILE A 237 18.15 -20.01 13.95
CA ILE A 237 19.56 -20.31 13.76
C ILE A 237 19.79 -20.83 12.34
N PRO A 238 20.60 -20.15 11.49
CA PRO A 238 20.96 -20.68 10.18
C PRO A 238 21.73 -22.00 10.28
N MET A 239 21.31 -22.99 9.49
CA MET A 239 22.02 -24.26 9.35
C MET A 239 23.05 -24.17 8.22
N GLY A 240 24.28 -23.79 8.57
CA GLY A 240 25.34 -23.47 7.61
C GLY A 240 25.32 -21.99 7.22
N ALA A 241 25.93 -21.65 6.08
CA ALA A 241 25.99 -20.28 5.61
C ALA A 241 24.67 -19.74 5.07
N SER A 242 24.43 -18.46 5.34
CA SER A 242 23.39 -17.62 4.75
C SER A 242 24.00 -16.54 3.84
N ASP A 243 23.16 -15.65 3.34
CA ASP A 243 23.58 -14.34 2.82
C ASP A 243 24.33 -13.52 3.90
N PHE A 244 23.78 -13.49 5.12
CA PHE A 244 24.34 -12.91 6.35
C PHE A 244 25.45 -13.75 7.01
N SER A 245 26.28 -14.39 6.19
CA SER A 245 27.52 -15.06 6.60
C SER A 245 28.78 -14.29 6.19
N LEU A 246 29.92 -14.65 6.80
CA LEU A 246 31.22 -14.07 6.47
C LEU A 246 31.83 -14.69 5.19
N HIS A 247 31.40 -15.90 4.84
CA HIS A 247 31.73 -16.67 3.65
C HIS A 247 30.70 -17.80 3.47
N PHE A 248 30.67 -18.47 2.31
CA PHE A 248 29.85 -19.67 2.13
C PHE A 248 30.55 -20.91 2.70
N TYR A 249 29.80 -21.73 3.42
CA TYR A 249 30.20 -23.02 3.99
C TYR A 249 28.95 -23.87 4.25
N SER A 250 29.12 -25.17 4.31
CA SER A 250 28.24 -26.10 5.03
C SER A 250 29.04 -26.73 6.18
N TYR A 251 28.40 -27.62 6.95
CA TYR A 251 29.08 -28.39 7.98
C TYR A 251 29.83 -29.61 7.42
N ASP A 252 29.72 -29.92 6.12
CA ASP A 252 30.39 -31.07 5.49
C ASP A 252 30.76 -30.82 4.02
N ASP A 253 31.73 -29.92 3.81
CA ASP A 253 32.23 -29.53 2.48
C ASP A 253 33.15 -30.58 1.83
N VAL A 254 33.31 -31.78 2.42
CA VAL A 254 34.14 -32.85 1.84
C VAL A 254 33.35 -33.57 0.74
N GLU A 255 33.80 -33.40 -0.50
CA GLU A 255 33.12 -33.87 -1.71
C GLU A 255 32.75 -35.36 -1.64
N ASN A 256 31.46 -35.68 -1.85
CA ASN A 256 30.89 -37.04 -1.81
C ASN A 256 31.00 -37.74 -0.43
N ASN A 257 31.09 -37.02 0.69
CA ASN A 257 31.06 -37.59 2.04
C ASN A 257 29.64 -38.04 2.47
N VAL A 258 29.07 -39.02 1.77
CA VAL A 258 27.70 -39.55 1.99
C VAL A 258 27.48 -40.09 3.41
N ALA A 259 28.55 -40.47 4.11
CA ALA A 259 28.51 -41.00 5.49
C ALA A 259 28.51 -39.90 6.57
N LEU A 260 28.73 -38.63 6.20
CA LEU A 260 28.85 -37.49 7.11
C LEU A 260 29.94 -37.69 8.18
N GLU A 261 31.08 -38.27 7.79
CA GLU A 261 32.23 -38.54 8.68
C GLU A 261 33.02 -37.27 9.02
N HIS A 262 33.01 -36.26 8.14
CA HIS A 262 33.64 -34.96 8.32
C HIS A 262 32.69 -33.86 8.81
N PHE A 263 31.44 -34.19 9.15
CA PHE A 263 30.50 -33.22 9.73
C PHE A 263 31.00 -32.69 11.08
N ASP A 264 31.18 -31.37 11.19
CA ASP A 264 31.26 -30.67 12.48
C ASP A 264 30.77 -29.22 12.33
N LEU A 265 30.41 -28.59 13.46
CA LEU A 265 30.10 -27.16 13.51
C LEU A 265 31.37 -26.32 13.38
N ILE A 266 31.23 -25.05 12.98
CA ILE A 266 32.39 -24.17 12.77
C ILE A 266 32.63 -23.22 13.96
N ASP A 267 33.71 -22.45 13.89
CA ASP A 267 34.10 -21.46 14.90
C ASP A 267 32.97 -20.45 15.21
N MET A 268 32.18 -20.07 14.19
CA MET A 268 31.01 -19.20 14.35
C MET A 268 29.93 -19.81 15.26
N ASP A 269 29.70 -21.12 15.21
CA ASP A 269 28.73 -21.78 16.09
C ASP A 269 29.28 -21.88 17.51
N TYR A 270 30.46 -22.48 17.67
CA TYR A 270 31.05 -22.78 18.98
C TYR A 270 31.43 -21.53 19.79
N ASN A 271 32.02 -20.50 19.15
CA ASN A 271 32.56 -19.32 19.83
C ASN A 271 31.68 -18.06 19.74
N TYR A 272 30.69 -18.00 18.82
CA TYR A 272 29.80 -16.84 18.69
C TYR A 272 28.34 -17.18 18.98
N LYS A 273 27.69 -18.09 18.22
CA LYS A 273 26.25 -18.39 18.37
C LYS A 273 25.92 -19.06 19.71
N ILE A 274 26.55 -20.20 20.01
CA ILE A 274 26.25 -21.02 21.18
C ILE A 274 26.44 -20.26 22.51
N PRO A 275 27.50 -19.43 22.69
CA PRO A 275 27.61 -18.57 23.86
C PRO A 275 26.49 -17.53 23.98
N ILE A 276 26.00 -16.95 22.88
CA ILE A 276 24.86 -16.01 22.91
C ILE A 276 23.56 -16.73 23.28
N ILE A 277 23.33 -17.93 22.74
CA ILE A 277 22.15 -18.77 23.06
C ILE A 277 22.10 -19.13 24.55
N LYS A 278 23.25 -19.55 25.12
CA LYS A 278 23.38 -19.87 26.55
C LYS A 278 23.10 -18.63 27.41
N GLN A 279 23.73 -17.51 27.07
CA GLN A 279 23.54 -16.22 27.75
C GLN A 279 22.09 -15.70 27.67
N ALA A 280 21.40 -15.87 26.54
CA ALA A 280 19.99 -15.52 26.38
C ALA A 280 19.07 -16.39 27.26
N SER A 281 19.36 -17.69 27.35
CA SER A 281 18.61 -18.62 28.22
C SER A 281 18.82 -18.32 29.71
N GLU A 282 20.06 -17.99 30.10
CA GLU A 282 20.39 -17.57 31.47
C GLU A 282 19.67 -16.27 31.87
N LEU A 283 19.57 -15.30 30.95
CA LEU A 283 18.86 -14.04 31.16
C LEU A 283 17.33 -14.19 31.23
N ARG A 284 16.77 -15.20 30.55
CA ARG A 284 15.34 -15.55 30.63
C ARG A 284 14.98 -16.40 31.83
N GLY A 285 15.92 -17.14 32.40
CA GLY A 285 15.67 -18.16 33.43
C GLY A 285 14.97 -19.43 32.89
N GLU A 286 14.84 -19.54 31.57
CA GLU A 286 14.24 -20.66 30.83
C GLU A 286 14.98 -20.87 29.51
N VAL A 287 14.78 -22.03 28.87
CA VAL A 287 15.46 -22.37 27.60
C VAL A 287 14.81 -21.61 26.45
N ILE A 288 15.60 -20.90 25.64
CA ILE A 288 15.14 -20.24 24.41
C ILE A 288 14.65 -21.30 23.41
N ASN A 289 13.47 -21.10 22.83
CA ASN A 289 12.93 -21.94 21.78
C ASN A 289 13.67 -21.69 20.46
N LEU A 290 14.73 -22.46 20.22
CA LEU A 290 15.45 -22.39 18.95
C LEU A 290 14.66 -23.05 17.82
N PHE A 291 14.67 -22.44 16.65
CA PHE A 291 14.35 -23.15 15.41
C PHE A 291 15.42 -22.94 14.35
N THR A 292 15.49 -23.83 13.38
CA THR A 292 16.54 -23.81 12.34
C THR A 292 15.98 -24.03 10.96
N THR A 293 16.69 -23.54 9.95
CA THR A 293 16.40 -23.80 8.54
C THR A 293 17.71 -23.77 7.75
N PRO A 294 17.89 -24.62 6.72
CA PRO A 294 19.03 -24.55 5.83
C PRO A 294 18.73 -23.66 4.62
N TRP A 295 19.69 -22.82 4.23
CA TRP A 295 19.65 -22.12 2.95
C TRP A 295 20.06 -23.04 1.80
N THR A 296 20.96 -23.99 2.07
CA THR A 296 21.47 -24.94 1.08
C THR A 296 22.02 -26.18 1.78
N SER A 297 22.00 -27.32 1.09
CA SER A 297 22.87 -28.46 1.42
C SER A 297 24.34 -28.15 1.08
N PRO A 298 25.29 -29.01 1.51
CA PRO A 298 26.62 -29.06 0.89
C PRO A 298 26.51 -29.07 -0.64
N ALA A 299 27.39 -28.34 -1.32
CA ALA A 299 27.33 -28.15 -2.77
C ALA A 299 27.30 -29.49 -3.54
N TRP A 300 28.11 -30.47 -3.10
CA TRP A 300 28.22 -31.80 -3.72
C TRP A 300 26.94 -32.65 -3.62
N MET A 301 25.93 -32.24 -2.83
CA MET A 301 24.62 -32.89 -2.80
C MET A 301 23.64 -32.37 -3.89
N LYS A 302 24.01 -31.34 -4.64
CA LYS A 302 23.11 -30.61 -5.56
C LYS A 302 23.43 -30.92 -7.02
N ASP A 303 22.43 -30.82 -7.89
CA ASP A 303 22.58 -31.01 -9.34
C ASP A 303 23.51 -29.98 -10.01
N SER A 304 23.66 -28.81 -9.40
CA SER A 304 24.54 -27.71 -9.78
C SER A 304 26.01 -27.88 -9.36
N ASN A 305 26.27 -28.67 -8.31
CA ASN A 305 27.49 -28.62 -7.50
C ASN A 305 27.90 -27.19 -7.04
N ASP A 306 26.92 -26.36 -6.70
CA ASP A 306 27.07 -24.94 -6.35
C ASP A 306 26.17 -24.56 -5.15
N TYR A 307 26.60 -23.59 -4.34
CA TYR A 307 25.80 -23.03 -3.25
C TYR A 307 24.70 -22.10 -3.75
N MET A 308 24.94 -21.34 -4.81
CA MET A 308 24.08 -20.24 -5.26
C MET A 308 22.97 -20.68 -6.22
N SER A 309 22.91 -21.96 -6.57
CA SER A 309 21.88 -22.51 -7.46
C SER A 309 21.68 -24.02 -7.29
N GLY A 310 20.60 -24.55 -7.86
CA GLY A 310 20.32 -25.99 -7.99
C GLY A 310 19.40 -26.57 -6.92
N SER A 311 19.07 -27.85 -7.10
CA SER A 311 18.16 -28.64 -6.26
C SER A 311 18.87 -29.87 -5.68
N LEU A 312 18.36 -30.37 -4.54
CA LEU A 312 18.88 -31.59 -3.91
C LEU A 312 18.69 -32.82 -4.82
N LEU A 313 19.76 -33.55 -5.09
CA LEU A 313 19.68 -34.80 -5.87
C LEU A 313 18.98 -35.89 -5.06
N LYS A 314 18.04 -36.62 -5.67
CA LYS A 314 17.26 -37.69 -4.98
C LYS A 314 18.12 -38.79 -4.34
N THR A 315 19.35 -39.01 -4.81
CA THR A 315 20.29 -39.97 -4.20
C THR A 315 20.84 -39.52 -2.84
N TYR A 316 20.66 -38.25 -2.46
CA TYR A 316 21.12 -37.67 -1.21
C TYR A 316 19.98 -37.29 -0.25
N TYR A 317 18.72 -37.66 -0.54
CA TYR A 317 17.57 -37.38 0.33
C TYR A 317 17.73 -37.96 1.75
N GLN A 318 18.22 -39.20 1.89
CA GLN A 318 18.52 -39.76 3.22
C GLN A 318 19.78 -39.16 3.85
N PRO A 319 20.93 -39.00 3.16
CA PRO A 319 22.07 -38.23 3.66
C PRO A 319 21.72 -36.82 4.15
N TRP A 320 20.78 -36.12 3.49
CA TRP A 320 20.32 -34.81 3.93
C TRP A 320 19.47 -34.88 5.21
N ALA A 321 18.60 -35.88 5.35
CA ALA A 321 17.90 -36.13 6.61
C ALA A 321 18.89 -36.47 7.75
N ASN A 322 19.94 -37.23 7.45
CA ASN A 322 21.02 -37.54 8.41
C ASN A 322 21.83 -36.28 8.81
N TYR A 323 21.96 -35.29 7.93
CA TYR A 323 22.66 -34.03 8.19
C TYR A 323 21.94 -33.19 9.25
N PHE A 324 20.60 -33.17 9.24
CA PHE A 324 19.80 -32.58 10.31
C PHE A 324 20.07 -33.27 11.66
N ILE A 325 20.17 -34.62 11.69
CA ILE A 325 20.50 -35.35 12.93
C ILE A 325 21.90 -34.98 13.43
N LYS A 326 22.89 -34.93 12.54
CA LYS A 326 24.26 -34.50 12.88
C LYS A 326 24.32 -33.08 13.45
N TYR A 327 23.51 -32.16 12.91
CA TYR A 327 23.38 -30.79 13.41
C TYR A 327 22.77 -30.76 14.81
N PHE A 328 21.66 -31.47 15.04
CA PHE A 328 21.03 -31.54 16.36
C PHE A 328 21.92 -32.24 17.39
N ASP A 329 22.59 -33.34 17.04
CA ASP A 329 23.59 -34.01 17.89
C ASP A 329 24.74 -33.06 18.27
N ALA A 330 25.20 -32.23 17.34
CA ALA A 330 26.30 -31.30 17.58
C ALA A 330 25.94 -30.16 18.53
N TYR A 331 24.74 -29.58 18.39
CA TYR A 331 24.23 -28.60 19.35
C TYR A 331 23.85 -29.26 20.69
N ALA A 332 23.34 -30.49 20.68
CA ALA A 332 23.00 -31.25 21.90
C ALA A 332 24.24 -31.61 22.73
N ARG A 333 25.39 -31.90 22.10
CA ARG A 333 26.70 -32.02 22.78
C ARG A 333 27.03 -30.80 23.63
N GLU A 334 26.62 -29.61 23.17
CA GLU A 334 26.81 -28.34 23.86
C GLU A 334 25.69 -27.99 24.86
N ASN A 335 24.76 -28.92 25.12
CA ASN A 335 23.54 -28.72 25.92
C ASN A 335 22.58 -27.67 25.33
N VAL A 336 22.50 -27.60 24.00
CA VAL A 336 21.58 -26.71 23.27
C VAL A 336 20.59 -27.58 22.47
N SER A 337 19.30 -27.29 22.60
CA SER A 337 18.21 -28.07 22.00
C SER A 337 17.30 -27.21 21.13
N PHE A 338 16.71 -27.80 20.08
CA PHE A 338 15.78 -27.13 19.19
C PHE A 338 14.32 -27.47 19.50
N TRP A 339 13.46 -26.45 19.39
CA TRP A 339 12.01 -26.55 19.44
C TRP A 339 11.42 -26.90 18.07
N GLY A 340 11.97 -26.34 16.99
CA GLY A 340 11.43 -26.50 15.64
C GLY A 340 12.47 -26.45 14.51
N LEU A 341 12.00 -26.68 13.29
CA LEU A 341 12.75 -26.52 12.05
C LEU A 341 11.82 -26.16 10.89
N ALA A 342 12.39 -25.64 9.80
CA ALA A 342 11.81 -25.74 8.47
C ALA A 342 12.68 -26.63 7.56
N PRO A 343 12.11 -27.32 6.54
CA PRO A 343 12.86 -28.14 5.60
C PRO A 343 13.94 -27.39 4.80
N GLN A 344 13.66 -26.13 4.45
CA GLN A 344 14.44 -25.28 3.55
C GLN A 344 14.02 -23.81 3.72
N ASN A 345 14.97 -22.87 3.67
CA ASN A 345 14.68 -21.42 3.56
C ASN A 345 14.39 -21.04 2.10
N GLU A 346 13.31 -20.30 1.84
CA GLU A 346 12.90 -19.84 0.51
C GLU A 346 12.96 -20.95 -0.57
N PRO A 347 12.28 -22.10 -0.39
CA PRO A 347 12.33 -23.23 -1.32
C PRO A 347 11.88 -22.90 -2.75
N THR A 348 11.18 -21.79 -2.99
CA THR A 348 10.85 -21.33 -4.36
C THR A 348 12.08 -20.86 -5.15
N VAL A 349 13.18 -20.51 -4.47
CA VAL A 349 14.37 -19.90 -5.09
C VAL A 349 15.40 -20.97 -5.46
N ASN A 350 15.48 -21.31 -6.75
CA ASN A 350 16.43 -22.31 -7.27
C ASN A 350 17.77 -21.72 -7.79
N ARG A 351 17.90 -20.39 -7.82
CA ARG A 351 19.10 -19.65 -8.23
C ARG A 351 19.05 -18.23 -7.70
N ASN A 352 20.14 -17.78 -7.08
CA ASN A 352 20.33 -16.40 -6.63
C ASN A 352 21.85 -16.08 -6.69
N ASN A 353 22.30 -14.99 -6.07
CA ASN A 353 23.71 -14.80 -5.69
C ASN A 353 23.99 -15.33 -4.27
N ILE A 354 22.95 -15.52 -3.45
CA ILE A 354 23.01 -16.02 -2.07
C ILE A 354 22.95 -17.57 -2.05
N PRO A 355 23.31 -18.24 -0.93
CA PRO A 355 23.10 -19.68 -0.79
C PRO A 355 21.61 -19.99 -0.89
N VAL A 356 21.23 -20.86 -1.83
CA VAL A 356 19.83 -21.26 -2.06
C VAL A 356 19.76 -22.71 -2.53
N MET A 357 18.66 -23.39 -2.25
CA MET A 357 18.40 -24.73 -2.78
C MET A 357 16.93 -24.85 -3.15
N GLY A 358 16.65 -25.04 -4.43
CA GLY A 358 15.29 -25.02 -4.97
C GLY A 358 14.56 -26.34 -4.73
N TRP A 359 13.33 -26.26 -4.27
CA TRP A 359 12.40 -27.39 -4.14
C TRP A 359 11.10 -27.09 -4.91
N SER A 360 10.20 -28.06 -4.91
CA SER A 360 8.78 -27.87 -5.15
C SER A 360 8.02 -28.46 -3.97
N ALA A 361 6.81 -27.99 -3.69
CA ALA A 361 5.97 -28.51 -2.61
C ALA A 361 5.85 -30.04 -2.62
N ALA A 362 5.78 -30.65 -3.82
CA ALA A 362 5.74 -32.11 -3.97
C ALA A 362 7.06 -32.80 -3.55
N GLN A 363 8.22 -32.16 -3.74
CA GLN A 363 9.50 -32.67 -3.24
C GLN A 363 9.64 -32.48 -1.73
N GLU A 364 9.18 -31.35 -1.18
CA GLU A 364 9.15 -31.12 0.27
C GLU A 364 8.29 -32.18 0.95
N ARG A 365 7.05 -32.37 0.48
CA ARG A 365 6.14 -33.45 0.88
C ARG A 365 6.81 -34.82 0.84
N ASP A 366 7.32 -35.22 -0.34
CA ASP A 366 7.96 -36.52 -0.55
C ASP A 366 9.12 -36.73 0.43
N TRP A 367 9.89 -35.68 0.73
CA TRP A 367 11.04 -35.74 1.63
C TRP A 367 10.66 -35.75 3.11
N VAL A 368 9.70 -34.91 3.53
CA VAL A 368 9.18 -34.89 4.90
C VAL A 368 8.54 -36.24 5.26
N ALA A 369 7.68 -36.78 4.40
CA ALA A 369 6.98 -38.05 4.63
C ALA A 369 7.92 -39.27 4.64
N ASN A 370 8.82 -39.38 3.67
CA ASN A 370 9.59 -40.62 3.44
C ASN A 370 11.02 -40.61 4.02
N TYR A 371 11.54 -39.44 4.41
CA TYR A 371 12.93 -39.30 4.84
C TYR A 371 13.06 -38.51 6.15
N LEU A 372 12.77 -37.20 6.17
CA LEU A 372 13.06 -36.34 7.33
C LEU A 372 12.25 -36.75 8.56
N GLY A 373 10.92 -36.84 8.46
CA GLY A 373 10.04 -37.21 9.57
C GLY A 373 10.41 -38.55 10.22
N PRO A 374 10.51 -39.65 9.44
CA PRO A 374 10.95 -40.95 9.95
C PRO A 374 12.34 -40.90 10.60
N THR A 375 13.30 -40.19 10.00
CA THR A 375 14.68 -40.09 10.52
C THR A 375 14.73 -39.34 11.86
N LEU A 376 13.95 -38.26 12.01
CA LEU A 376 13.82 -37.55 13.28
C LEU A 376 13.22 -38.44 14.37
N VAL A 377 12.18 -39.22 14.06
CA VAL A 377 11.57 -40.15 15.02
C VAL A 377 12.55 -41.27 15.42
N GLU A 378 13.24 -41.89 14.46
CA GLU A 378 14.22 -42.96 14.75
C GLU A 378 15.40 -42.46 15.58
N ALA A 379 15.89 -41.24 15.32
CA ALA A 379 16.95 -40.59 16.08
C ALA A 379 16.51 -40.04 17.46
N GLY A 380 15.21 -40.10 17.80
CA GLY A 380 14.66 -39.59 19.06
C GLY A 380 14.33 -38.09 19.07
N TYR A 381 14.51 -37.39 17.95
CA TYR A 381 14.19 -35.98 17.74
C TYR A 381 12.75 -35.72 17.27
N GLY A 382 11.88 -36.74 17.21
CA GLY A 382 10.47 -36.63 16.79
C GLY A 382 9.56 -35.72 17.64
N GLY A 383 10.09 -35.01 18.63
CA GLY A 383 9.41 -33.91 19.31
C GLY A 383 9.59 -32.53 18.65
N ILE A 384 10.59 -32.38 17.77
CA ILE A 384 10.90 -31.13 17.06
C ILE A 384 9.78 -30.81 16.08
N LYS A 385 9.32 -29.56 16.07
CA LYS A 385 8.24 -29.06 15.21
C LYS A 385 8.73 -28.78 13.80
N ILE A 386 8.33 -29.61 12.82
CA ILE A 386 8.49 -29.29 11.40
C ILE A 386 7.45 -28.24 11.01
N MET A 387 7.90 -27.15 10.42
CA MET A 387 7.08 -26.11 9.81
C MET A 387 7.26 -26.15 8.29
N ALA A 388 6.18 -26.31 7.53
CA ALA A 388 6.24 -26.34 6.06
C ALA A 388 6.43 -24.94 5.46
N LEU A 389 6.81 -24.87 4.18
CA LEU A 389 7.06 -23.64 3.40
C LEU A 389 8.33 -22.85 3.78
N ASP A 390 8.32 -21.99 4.81
CA ASP A 390 9.43 -21.05 5.15
C ASP A 390 9.84 -20.16 3.95
N ASP A 391 8.82 -19.58 3.32
CA ASP A 391 8.85 -18.63 2.21
C ASP A 391 7.68 -17.64 2.38
N ASN A 392 7.52 -16.72 1.44
CA ASN A 392 6.54 -15.64 1.42
C ASN A 392 5.09 -16.12 1.36
N ARG A 393 4.17 -15.34 1.97
CA ARG A 393 2.74 -15.68 2.03
C ARG A 393 2.02 -15.79 0.67
N ASN A 394 2.63 -15.31 -0.42
CA ASN A 394 2.09 -15.47 -1.77
C ASN A 394 2.15 -16.91 -2.31
N ASN A 395 2.79 -17.83 -1.57
CA ASN A 395 2.83 -19.26 -1.90
C ASN A 395 1.73 -20.07 -1.16
N LEU A 396 0.91 -19.39 -0.35
CA LEU A 396 -0.23 -19.97 0.36
C LEU A 396 -1.54 -19.78 -0.43
N PRO A 397 -2.53 -20.68 -0.28
CA PRO A 397 -2.43 -21.98 0.39
C PRO A 397 -1.73 -23.05 -0.47
N ASP A 398 -1.61 -22.83 -1.78
CA ASP A 398 -1.20 -23.81 -2.81
C ASP A 398 0.00 -24.71 -2.42
N TRP A 399 1.06 -24.14 -1.86
CA TRP A 399 2.24 -24.91 -1.48
C TRP A 399 1.98 -25.84 -0.29
N VAL A 400 1.33 -25.34 0.76
CA VAL A 400 1.03 -26.13 1.96
C VAL A 400 -0.10 -27.13 1.72
N ASP A 401 -1.04 -26.84 0.82
CA ASP A 401 -2.04 -27.80 0.34
C ASP A 401 -1.39 -29.03 -0.29
N VAL A 402 -0.36 -28.84 -1.13
CA VAL A 402 0.38 -29.95 -1.74
C VAL A 402 1.17 -30.76 -0.70
N VAL A 403 1.64 -30.14 0.39
CA VAL A 403 2.34 -30.84 1.48
C VAL A 403 1.37 -31.57 2.42
N LEU A 404 0.28 -30.91 2.83
CA LEU A 404 -0.63 -31.37 3.88
C LEU A 404 -1.77 -32.27 3.38
N SER A 405 -2.01 -32.33 2.06
CA SER A 405 -2.96 -33.30 1.47
C SER A 405 -2.45 -34.76 1.43
N ASP A 406 -1.21 -35.00 1.86
CA ASP A 406 -0.65 -36.33 2.07
C ASP A 406 -0.54 -36.62 3.57
N GLU A 407 -1.31 -37.62 4.03
CA GLU A 407 -1.40 -38.01 5.45
C GLU A 407 -0.02 -38.31 6.06
N ALA A 408 0.93 -38.86 5.29
CA ALA A 408 2.26 -39.22 5.78
C ALA A 408 3.21 -38.03 5.91
N ALA A 409 2.96 -36.93 5.20
CA ALA A 409 3.64 -35.65 5.45
C ALA A 409 2.96 -34.87 6.59
N ALA A 410 1.62 -34.84 6.58
CA ALA A 410 0.80 -34.12 7.54
C ALA A 410 0.90 -34.64 8.99
N GLU A 411 1.31 -35.91 9.20
CA GLU A 411 1.63 -36.46 10.53
C GLU A 411 2.87 -35.78 11.17
N TYR A 412 3.88 -35.40 10.38
CA TYR A 412 5.09 -34.77 10.89
C TYR A 412 5.04 -33.23 10.90
N VAL A 413 4.30 -32.62 9.96
CA VAL A 413 4.16 -31.15 9.91
C VAL A 413 3.27 -30.66 11.06
N SER A 414 3.84 -29.82 11.90
CA SER A 414 3.18 -29.21 13.07
C SER A 414 2.66 -27.80 12.83
N GLY A 415 3.19 -27.11 11.82
CA GLY A 415 2.87 -25.71 11.52
C GLY A 415 3.33 -25.28 10.14
N ILE A 416 3.16 -24.00 9.84
CA ILE A 416 3.45 -23.38 8.54
C ILE A 416 4.29 -22.13 8.80
N ALA A 417 5.46 -22.08 8.16
CA ALA A 417 6.43 -21.01 8.25
C ALA A 417 6.23 -19.99 7.10
N VAL A 418 6.21 -18.70 7.44
CA VAL A 418 5.84 -17.61 6.52
C VAL A 418 6.84 -16.45 6.59
N HIS A 419 7.17 -15.87 5.44
CA HIS A 419 8.03 -14.68 5.32
C HIS A 419 7.22 -13.44 4.92
N TRP A 420 7.72 -12.26 5.33
CA TRP A 420 7.04 -10.96 5.16
C TRP A 420 7.36 -10.20 3.85
N TYR A 421 8.34 -10.64 3.05
CA TYR A 421 8.95 -9.80 2.01
C TYR A 421 8.07 -9.50 0.79
N GLN A 422 6.99 -10.27 0.58
CA GLN A 422 6.06 -10.09 -0.53
C GLN A 422 4.61 -9.83 -0.08
N ASP A 423 4.39 -9.41 1.17
CA ASP A 423 3.05 -9.20 1.74
C ASP A 423 2.21 -8.12 1.03
N THR A 424 2.83 -7.28 0.18
CA THR A 424 2.12 -6.35 -0.71
C THR A 424 1.54 -7.00 -1.97
N ARG A 425 1.93 -8.24 -2.30
CA ARG A 425 1.47 -8.98 -3.49
C ARG A 425 0.22 -9.82 -3.25
N THR A 426 -0.04 -10.19 -2.00
CA THR A 426 -1.13 -11.11 -1.59
C THR A 426 -1.78 -10.59 -0.32
N ASN A 427 -3.12 -10.57 -0.26
CA ASN A 427 -3.87 -10.09 0.90
C ASN A 427 -3.64 -10.95 2.16
N ASP A 428 -3.77 -10.37 3.35
CA ASP A 428 -3.60 -11.06 4.63
C ASP A 428 -4.67 -12.12 4.91
N SER A 429 -5.85 -12.05 4.26
CA SER A 429 -6.88 -13.10 4.30
C SER A 429 -6.41 -14.46 3.79
N VAL A 430 -5.27 -14.55 3.07
CA VAL A 430 -4.67 -15.83 2.69
C VAL A 430 -4.24 -16.65 3.91
N LEU A 431 -3.89 -15.97 5.02
CA LEU A 431 -3.52 -16.60 6.28
C LEU A 431 -4.77 -17.20 6.97
N GLU A 432 -5.88 -16.46 6.99
CA GLU A 432 -7.17 -16.99 7.48
C GLU A 432 -7.68 -18.15 6.61
N GLN A 433 -7.62 -18.03 5.27
CA GLN A 433 -7.92 -19.15 4.36
C GLN A 433 -7.04 -20.38 4.64
N THR A 434 -5.75 -20.19 4.87
CA THR A 434 -4.82 -21.29 5.17
C THR A 434 -5.15 -21.95 6.51
N HIS A 435 -5.53 -21.16 7.52
CA HIS A 435 -5.99 -21.68 8.81
C HIS A 435 -7.32 -22.45 8.67
N ASP A 436 -8.32 -21.92 7.98
CA ASP A 436 -9.61 -22.59 7.75
C ASP A 436 -9.45 -23.93 7.02
N MET A 437 -8.42 -24.06 6.17
CA MET A 437 -8.10 -25.30 5.46
C MET A 437 -7.27 -26.29 6.30
N HIS A 438 -6.38 -25.80 7.18
CA HIS A 438 -5.48 -26.62 8.01
C HIS A 438 -5.50 -26.20 9.50
N PRO A 439 -6.65 -26.25 10.20
CA PRO A 439 -6.81 -25.59 11.51
C PRO A 439 -6.09 -26.28 12.67
N ASP A 440 -5.51 -27.47 12.47
CA ASP A 440 -4.62 -28.12 13.43
C ASP A 440 -3.16 -27.65 13.33
N LYS A 441 -2.81 -26.87 12.29
CA LYS A 441 -1.46 -26.34 12.06
C LYS A 441 -1.38 -24.88 12.49
N PHE A 442 -0.35 -24.54 13.28
CA PHE A 442 -0.09 -23.15 13.64
C PHE A 442 0.58 -22.40 12.48
N LEU A 443 0.21 -21.13 12.26
CA LEU A 443 0.92 -20.22 11.36
C LEU A 443 2.01 -19.47 12.15
N PHE A 444 3.21 -19.35 11.60
CA PHE A 444 4.34 -18.68 12.27
C PHE A 444 5.13 -17.85 11.27
N TYR A 445 5.28 -16.55 11.52
CA TYR A 445 6.18 -15.71 10.74
C TYR A 445 7.62 -15.99 11.19
N THR A 446 8.32 -16.81 10.41
CA THR A 446 9.69 -17.27 10.70
C THR A 446 10.74 -16.22 10.38
N GLU A 447 10.44 -15.30 9.48
CA GLU A 447 11.39 -14.31 8.99
C GLU A 447 10.69 -13.04 8.48
N ALA A 448 11.17 -11.87 8.92
CA ALA A 448 10.68 -10.58 8.45
C ALA A 448 11.74 -9.49 8.57
N CYS A 449 11.96 -8.75 7.48
CA CYS A 449 12.80 -7.54 7.46
C CYS A 449 12.35 -6.56 6.37
N ASN A 450 12.65 -5.27 6.56
CA ASN A 450 12.40 -4.26 5.54
C ASN A 450 13.51 -4.28 4.46
N LEU A 451 13.17 -4.55 3.19
CA LEU A 451 14.08 -4.72 2.05
C LEU A 451 14.79 -3.42 1.57
N VAL A 452 14.97 -2.42 2.43
CA VAL A 452 15.57 -1.12 2.07
C VAL A 452 16.97 -1.03 2.67
N ARG A 453 17.95 -0.67 1.83
CA ARG A 453 19.33 -0.43 2.28
C ARG A 453 19.41 0.82 3.16
N VAL A 454 19.50 0.58 4.46
CA VAL A 454 19.69 1.60 5.49
C VAL A 454 21.03 2.31 5.30
N LYS A 455 21.00 3.63 5.44
CA LYS A 455 22.15 4.52 5.62
C LYS A 455 22.10 5.11 7.03
N THR A 456 23.20 5.71 7.47
CA THR A 456 23.29 6.42 8.76
C THR A 456 22.25 7.55 8.91
N SER A 457 21.78 8.13 7.79
CA SER A 457 20.70 9.12 7.73
C SER A 457 19.32 8.58 8.14
N ASP A 458 19.14 7.27 8.08
CA ASP A 458 17.84 6.60 8.21
C ASP A 458 17.68 5.99 9.63
N PHE A 459 18.73 6.10 10.45
CA PHE A 459 18.74 5.72 11.85
C PHE A 459 17.77 6.62 12.61
N GLY A 460 16.67 6.05 13.10
CA GLY A 460 15.57 6.83 13.68
C GLY A 460 14.34 6.95 12.80
N ASP A 461 14.23 6.24 11.66
CA ASP A 461 12.95 6.25 10.93
C ASP A 461 11.81 5.56 11.71
N TRP A 462 10.82 6.37 12.09
CA TRP A 462 9.57 5.96 12.71
C TRP A 462 8.78 4.98 11.86
N GLU A 463 8.86 5.09 10.55
CA GLU A 463 7.90 4.50 9.62
C GLU A 463 8.24 3.04 9.29
N ILE A 464 9.52 2.64 9.38
CA ILE A 464 9.91 1.23 9.41
C ILE A 464 9.32 0.52 10.64
N GLY A 465 9.45 1.12 11.83
CA GLY A 465 8.82 0.60 13.04
C GLY A 465 7.29 0.53 12.93
N GLU A 466 6.68 1.39 12.13
CA GLU A 466 5.23 1.33 11.85
C GLU A 466 4.86 0.14 10.98
N LYS A 467 5.63 -0.12 9.91
CA LYS A 467 5.44 -1.29 9.04
C LYS A 467 5.54 -2.59 9.85
N TYR A 468 6.50 -2.70 10.76
CA TYR A 468 6.63 -3.83 11.70
C TYR A 468 5.38 -3.98 12.59
N ALA A 469 4.95 -2.91 13.27
CA ALA A 469 3.80 -2.97 14.17
C ALA A 469 2.49 -3.29 13.42
N THR A 470 2.25 -2.70 12.25
CA THR A 470 1.09 -2.99 11.42
C THR A 470 1.13 -4.43 10.89
N SER A 471 2.28 -4.92 10.42
CA SER A 471 2.46 -6.31 9.99
C SER A 471 2.13 -7.32 11.09
N MET A 472 2.73 -7.17 12.29
CA MET A 472 2.43 -8.03 13.44
C MET A 472 0.93 -8.00 13.79
N MET A 473 0.29 -6.82 13.77
CA MET A 473 -1.14 -6.72 14.04
C MET A 473 -2.02 -7.37 12.97
N GLN A 474 -1.63 -7.32 11.68
CA GLN A 474 -2.34 -8.04 10.62
C GLN A 474 -2.15 -9.55 10.75
N ALA A 475 -0.91 -10.01 10.93
CA ALA A 475 -0.59 -11.41 11.15
C ALA A 475 -1.39 -12.01 12.33
N PHE A 476 -1.38 -11.37 13.50
CA PHE A 476 -2.08 -11.90 14.67
C PHE A 476 -3.62 -11.82 14.55
N ASN A 477 -4.19 -10.88 13.80
CA ASN A 477 -5.62 -10.90 13.48
C ASN A 477 -6.01 -12.00 12.47
N ASN A 478 -5.04 -12.57 11.73
CA ASN A 478 -5.26 -13.67 10.79
C ASN A 478 -4.51 -14.95 11.26
N TRP A 479 -4.80 -15.39 12.49
CA TRP A 479 -4.40 -16.69 13.06
C TRP A 479 -2.89 -16.99 13.23
N VAL A 480 -1.98 -16.04 12.97
CA VAL A 480 -0.54 -16.25 13.21
C VAL A 480 -0.25 -16.35 14.72
N SER A 481 0.50 -17.36 15.13
CA SER A 481 0.83 -17.68 16.53
C SER A 481 2.19 -17.13 16.99
N GLY A 482 3.07 -16.70 16.10
CA GLY A 482 4.37 -16.16 16.47
C GLY A 482 5.08 -15.42 15.34
N TRP A 483 6.08 -14.60 15.68
CA TRP A 483 6.71 -13.65 14.76
C TRP A 483 8.19 -13.43 15.08
N THR A 484 9.05 -13.49 14.06
CA THR A 484 10.51 -13.46 14.20
C THR A 484 11.16 -12.43 13.27
N ASP A 485 11.89 -11.47 13.85
CA ASP A 485 12.68 -10.45 13.14
C ASP A 485 13.87 -11.06 12.39
N TRP A 486 14.41 -10.38 11.37
CA TRP A 486 15.44 -11.01 10.56
C TRP A 486 16.76 -11.20 11.30
N ASN A 487 17.49 -10.13 11.57
CA ASN A 487 18.83 -10.17 12.18
C ASN A 487 18.82 -9.27 13.42
N LEU A 488 19.14 -9.83 14.59
CA LEU A 488 19.10 -9.08 15.86
C LEU A 488 20.13 -7.93 15.97
N ALA A 489 21.18 -7.91 15.14
CA ALA A 489 22.14 -6.81 15.08
C ALA A 489 22.97 -6.85 13.79
N VAL A 490 23.22 -5.69 13.15
CA VAL A 490 24.34 -5.54 12.19
C VAL A 490 25.05 -4.19 12.35
N ASN A 491 26.16 -4.01 11.61
CA ASN A 491 26.95 -2.79 11.61
C ASN A 491 26.30 -1.63 10.81
N GLU A 492 26.93 -0.44 10.84
CA GLU A 492 26.42 0.77 10.18
C GLU A 492 26.31 0.69 8.64
N ASP A 493 26.88 -0.33 7.99
CA ASP A 493 26.76 -0.60 6.55
C ASP A 493 25.60 -1.57 6.20
N GLY A 494 24.97 -2.20 7.20
CA GLY A 494 23.96 -3.25 7.00
C GLY A 494 24.53 -4.68 6.94
N GLY A 495 25.68 -4.95 7.56
CA GLY A 495 26.36 -6.25 7.48
C GLY A 495 27.31 -6.61 8.65
N PRO A 496 28.30 -7.49 8.45
CA PRO A 496 28.78 -8.02 7.17
C PRO A 496 27.82 -9.03 6.51
N ALA A 497 27.97 -9.19 5.21
CA ALA A 497 27.33 -10.20 4.38
C ALA A 497 28.29 -10.61 3.25
N THR A 498 28.06 -11.78 2.65
CA THR A 498 29.03 -12.49 1.78
C THR A 498 29.44 -11.75 0.50
N PHE A 499 28.72 -10.71 0.07
CA PHE A 499 29.01 -9.96 -1.17
C PHE A 499 29.98 -8.79 -0.99
N GLY A 500 30.22 -8.38 0.27
CA GLY A 500 30.81 -7.09 0.61
C GLY A 500 29.95 -5.90 0.17
N ASN A 501 30.46 -4.68 0.35
CA ASN A 501 29.74 -3.42 0.04
C ASN A 501 29.66 -3.14 -1.48
N LYS A 502 29.10 -4.07 -2.26
CA LYS A 502 28.69 -3.83 -3.66
C LYS A 502 27.40 -3.00 -3.69
N PRO A 503 27.20 -2.12 -4.69
CA PRO A 503 26.05 -1.22 -4.68
C PRO A 503 24.70 -1.89 -4.95
N ASP A 504 24.67 -2.99 -5.72
CA ASP A 504 23.45 -3.47 -6.41
C ASP A 504 22.84 -4.76 -5.84
N ILE A 505 23.35 -5.28 -4.72
CA ILE A 505 22.85 -6.53 -4.09
C ILE A 505 22.54 -6.25 -2.62
N PHE A 506 21.28 -6.52 -2.26
CA PHE A 506 20.63 -6.37 -0.95
C PHE A 506 21.53 -6.05 0.26
N GLY A 507 21.54 -4.77 0.67
CA GLY A 507 21.77 -4.42 2.07
C GLY A 507 20.42 -4.45 2.79
N TYR A 508 20.16 -5.48 3.60
CA TYR A 508 18.88 -5.63 4.29
C TYR A 508 18.86 -4.83 5.61
N ASN A 509 17.68 -4.36 6.03
CA ASN A 509 17.50 -3.74 7.35
C ASN A 509 17.38 -4.79 8.47
N ALA A 510 18.49 -5.48 8.67
CA ALA A 510 18.89 -6.01 9.97
C ALA A 510 19.07 -4.88 10.99
N ALA A 511 18.95 -5.15 12.29
CA ALA A 511 18.93 -4.10 13.32
C ALA A 511 20.26 -3.34 13.47
N ILE A 512 20.48 -2.32 12.65
CA ILE A 512 21.53 -1.30 12.85
C ILE A 512 21.05 -0.34 13.93
N ILE A 513 21.64 -0.41 15.14
CA ILE A 513 21.56 0.54 16.29
C ILE A 513 20.50 1.66 16.16
N SER A 514 19.22 1.27 16.03
CA SER A 514 18.11 2.15 15.65
C SER A 514 16.84 1.65 16.33
N GLU A 515 16.57 2.26 17.48
CA GLU A 515 15.70 1.67 18.51
C GLU A 515 14.19 1.79 18.26
N LEU A 516 13.79 2.02 17.01
CA LEU A 516 12.39 2.05 16.60
C LEU A 516 11.87 0.68 16.21
N HIS A 517 12.74 -0.18 15.68
CA HIS A 517 12.51 -1.63 15.62
C HIS A 517 12.38 -2.17 17.06
N ARG A 518 13.42 -1.92 17.88
CA ARG A 518 13.49 -2.28 19.30
C ARG A 518 12.20 -1.90 20.03
N GLY A 519 11.85 -0.62 20.07
CA GLY A 519 10.69 -0.14 20.82
C GLY A 519 9.37 -0.83 20.45
N ARG A 520 9.05 -0.97 19.16
CA ARG A 520 7.74 -1.50 18.74
C ARG A 520 7.62 -3.02 18.86
N VAL A 521 8.70 -3.79 18.70
CA VAL A 521 8.66 -5.24 19.00
C VAL A 521 8.74 -5.51 20.51
N LEU A 522 9.45 -4.67 21.29
CA LEU A 522 9.35 -4.66 22.77
C LEU A 522 7.90 -4.49 23.24
N GLN A 523 7.15 -3.58 22.59
CA GLN A 523 5.77 -3.29 22.95
C GLN A 523 4.94 -4.59 22.97
N ALA A 524 5.06 -5.45 21.95
CA ALA A 524 4.41 -6.75 21.96
C ALA A 524 5.13 -7.75 22.89
N ALA A 525 6.41 -8.02 22.67
CA ALA A 525 7.13 -9.15 23.28
C ALA A 525 7.33 -9.05 24.79
N ALA A 526 7.50 -7.84 25.35
CA ALA A 526 7.75 -7.67 26.79
C ALA A 526 6.49 -7.78 27.67
N ILE A 527 5.30 -7.84 27.05
CA ILE A 527 4.00 -7.80 27.74
C ILE A 527 3.12 -9.01 27.34
N LEU A 528 3.30 -9.55 26.13
CA LEU A 528 2.62 -10.75 25.63
C LEU A 528 3.46 -12.00 25.90
N LEU A 529 3.23 -12.62 27.06
CA LEU A 529 3.93 -13.84 27.45
C LEU A 529 3.47 -15.06 26.63
N PRO A 530 4.35 -16.07 26.43
CA PRO A 530 3.98 -17.34 25.80
C PRO A 530 2.75 -17.98 26.46
N GLY A 531 1.84 -18.51 25.64
CA GLY A 531 0.56 -19.05 26.13
C GLY A 531 -0.54 -17.99 26.33
N SER A 532 -0.31 -16.74 25.93
CA SER A 532 -1.36 -15.71 25.86
C SER A 532 -2.38 -16.07 24.77
N LEU A 533 -3.67 -16.07 25.11
CA LEU A 533 -4.75 -16.25 24.15
C LEU A 533 -5.19 -14.89 23.57
N LEU A 534 -5.36 -14.84 22.25
CA LEU A 534 -6.02 -13.73 21.55
C LEU A 534 -7.55 -13.82 21.75
N HIS A 535 -8.20 -12.67 21.93
CA HIS A 535 -9.63 -12.53 22.25
C HIS A 535 -10.32 -11.54 21.31
N VAL A 536 -11.66 -11.64 21.17
CA VAL A 536 -12.44 -10.72 20.34
C VAL A 536 -12.41 -9.29 20.89
N CYS A 537 -12.04 -8.33 20.04
CA CYS A 537 -12.22 -6.91 20.28
C CYS A 537 -13.15 -6.32 19.21
N SER A 538 -14.22 -5.63 19.64
CA SER A 538 -15.25 -5.08 18.76
C SER A 538 -15.53 -3.61 19.09
N SER A 539 -15.76 -2.78 18.07
CA SER A 539 -16.14 -1.37 18.27
C SER A 539 -17.65 -1.18 18.15
N TRP A 540 -18.23 -0.37 19.04
CA TRP A 540 -19.67 -0.08 19.06
C TRP A 540 -19.94 1.41 18.92
N VAL A 541 -20.70 1.80 17.90
CA VAL A 541 -21.29 3.14 17.74
C VAL A 541 -22.80 3.03 17.94
N CYS A 542 -23.34 3.71 18.96
CA CYS A 542 -24.73 3.54 19.39
C CYS A 542 -25.73 4.32 18.52
N ALA A 543 -26.03 3.80 17.33
CA ALA A 543 -27.17 4.27 16.54
C ALA A 543 -28.52 3.81 17.13
N HIS A 544 -29.56 4.63 17.02
CA HIS A 544 -30.94 4.30 17.42
C HIS A 544 -31.95 4.76 16.35
N PRO A 545 -32.77 3.85 15.77
CA PRO A 545 -33.81 4.21 14.83
C PRO A 545 -35.15 4.50 15.54
N ALA A 546 -35.91 5.50 15.08
CA ALA A 546 -37.30 5.73 15.47
C ALA A 546 -38.09 6.49 14.40
N GLU A 547 -39.29 6.00 14.09
CA GLU A 547 -40.20 6.62 13.11
C GLU A 547 -41.16 7.67 13.73
N GLN A 548 -41.69 8.51 12.84
CA GLN A 548 -42.98 9.24 12.90
C GLN A 548 -43.76 9.31 14.23
N SER A 549 -44.02 10.53 14.71
CA SER A 549 -45.41 10.94 14.99
C SER A 549 -45.58 12.47 15.01
N GLN A 550 -46.77 12.95 14.62
CA GLN A 550 -47.09 14.38 14.60
C GLN A 550 -47.51 14.91 15.98
N ARG A 551 -47.04 16.10 16.36
CA ARG A 551 -47.88 17.19 16.92
C ARG A 551 -47.18 18.54 17.04
N ARG A 552 -47.96 19.61 16.85
CA ARG A 552 -47.53 21.01 16.98
C ARG A 552 -47.19 21.37 18.43
N TRP A 553 -46.13 22.15 18.62
CA TRP A 553 -46.04 23.18 19.67
C TRP A 553 -45.39 24.45 19.10
N THR A 554 -45.92 25.62 19.48
CA THR A 554 -45.45 26.93 19.00
C THR A 554 -44.44 27.55 19.97
N PRO A 555 -43.24 27.98 19.51
CA PRO A 555 -42.22 28.53 20.40
C PRO A 555 -42.46 30.01 20.76
N THR A 556 -42.62 30.31 22.04
CA THR A 556 -42.63 31.70 22.54
C THR A 556 -41.22 32.20 22.84
N ARG A 557 -40.71 33.08 21.97
CA ARG A 557 -39.67 34.12 22.20
C ARG A 557 -38.91 34.07 23.55
N ARG A 558 -37.57 33.89 23.52
CA ARG A 558 -36.61 35.01 23.62
C ARG A 558 -35.12 34.60 23.55
N LEU A 559 -34.35 35.47 22.86
CA LEU A 559 -32.97 35.88 23.16
C LEU A 559 -31.82 34.84 23.18
N SER A 560 -31.14 34.76 22.03
CA SER A 560 -29.69 35.01 21.86
C SER A 560 -28.69 34.54 22.94
N HIS A 561 -27.74 33.70 22.51
CA HIS A 561 -26.35 34.13 22.25
C HIS A 561 -25.76 33.26 21.12
N ALA A 562 -24.73 33.77 20.42
CA ALA A 562 -24.11 33.07 19.30
C ALA A 562 -22.77 32.43 19.70
N ARG A 563 -22.52 31.21 19.21
CA ARG A 563 -21.22 30.56 18.97
C ARG A 563 -21.43 29.49 17.89
N GLY A 564 -20.45 29.30 17.01
CA GLY A 564 -20.66 28.63 15.72
C GLY A 564 -20.22 27.17 15.64
N ASN A 565 -20.75 26.46 14.64
CA ASN A 565 -20.31 25.12 14.26
C ASN A 565 -18.85 25.14 13.74
N ARG A 566 -18.06 24.11 14.05
CA ARG A 566 -16.87 23.78 13.24
C ARG A 566 -17.31 22.83 12.11
N ARG A 567 -17.32 23.31 10.86
CA ARG A 567 -17.29 22.47 9.65
C ARG A 567 -15.83 22.10 9.34
N THR A 568 -15.60 21.09 8.49
CA THR A 568 -14.35 20.99 7.72
C THR A 568 -14.15 22.26 6.88
N ARG A 569 -12.90 22.61 6.57
CA ARG A 569 -12.55 23.73 5.68
C ARG A 569 -11.83 23.21 4.44
N ALA A 570 -11.91 23.97 3.35
CA ALA A 570 -10.96 23.89 2.26
C ALA A 570 -9.50 23.99 2.73
N LEU A 571 -8.58 23.52 1.89
CA LEU A 571 -7.18 23.94 1.92
C LEU A 571 -6.99 24.84 0.70
N ASP A 572 -6.80 26.14 0.95
CA ASP A 572 -6.70 27.16 -0.08
C ASP A 572 -5.43 26.97 -0.93
N CYS A 573 -5.38 27.59 -2.12
CA CYS A 573 -4.13 27.69 -2.88
C CYS A 573 -2.98 28.23 -2.01
N ALA A 574 -1.79 27.64 -2.13
CA ALA A 574 -0.54 28.23 -1.64
C ALA A 574 0.13 28.98 -2.82
N PRO A 575 -0.18 30.28 -3.06
CA PRO A 575 0.21 30.95 -4.29
C PRO A 575 1.73 31.20 -4.34
N ARG A 576 2.32 30.94 -5.51
CA ARG A 576 3.64 31.43 -5.88
C ARG A 576 3.53 32.23 -7.18
N ASP A 577 3.91 33.50 -7.07
CA ASP A 577 3.90 34.48 -8.15
C ASP A 577 5.25 34.44 -8.89
N TYR A 578 5.18 34.37 -10.22
CA TYR A 578 6.34 34.37 -11.12
C TYR A 578 6.45 35.64 -11.98
N GLY A 579 5.48 36.55 -11.91
CA GLY A 579 5.47 37.84 -12.62
C GLY A 579 4.23 38.01 -13.51
N ASP A 580 4.11 37.16 -14.52
CA ASP A 580 2.95 37.14 -15.44
C ASP A 580 1.88 36.10 -15.01
N GLY A 581 2.13 35.35 -13.94
CA GLY A 581 1.34 34.19 -13.54
C GLY A 581 1.47 33.78 -12.07
N VAL A 582 0.45 33.06 -11.58
CA VAL A 582 0.39 32.50 -10.21
C VAL A 582 0.02 31.02 -10.22
N VAL A 583 0.94 30.18 -9.74
CA VAL A 583 0.72 28.75 -9.49
C VAL A 583 0.29 28.49 -8.06
N CYS A 584 -0.31 27.33 -7.79
CA CYS A 584 -0.44 26.80 -6.42
C CYS A 584 0.64 25.75 -6.17
N VAL A 585 1.39 25.90 -5.08
CA VAL A 585 2.48 25.00 -4.72
C VAL A 585 1.96 23.87 -3.83
N CYS A 586 2.35 22.64 -4.19
CA CYS A 586 2.11 21.43 -3.42
C CYS A 586 3.44 20.71 -3.14
N ASN A 587 3.53 19.98 -2.03
CA ASN A 587 4.69 19.20 -1.58
C ASN A 587 4.26 18.08 -0.62
N ALA A 588 5.20 17.38 0.02
CA ALA A 588 4.92 16.31 0.97
C ALA A 588 3.96 16.70 2.13
N GLU A 589 4.02 17.95 2.61
CA GLU A 589 3.15 18.42 3.70
C GLU A 589 1.80 18.92 3.18
N TYR A 590 1.81 19.78 2.16
CA TYR A 590 0.68 20.59 1.73
C TYR A 590 0.25 20.39 0.28
N CYS A 591 -1.05 20.45 0.01
CA CYS A 591 -1.59 20.74 -1.31
C CYS A 591 -3.02 21.28 -1.18
N ASP A 592 -3.45 22.16 -2.09
CA ASP A 592 -4.80 22.73 -2.11
C ASP A 592 -5.84 21.73 -2.63
N LYS A 593 -7.09 21.83 -2.16
CA LYS A 593 -8.18 20.91 -2.55
C LYS A 593 -9.54 21.58 -2.60
N LEU A 594 -10.44 21.03 -3.40
CA LEU A 594 -11.86 21.38 -3.37
C LEU A 594 -12.47 21.13 -1.98
N GLU A 595 -13.44 21.97 -1.60
CA GLU A 595 -14.25 21.76 -0.40
C GLU A 595 -15.43 20.82 -0.70
N ASP A 596 -15.59 19.81 0.16
CA ASP A 596 -16.66 18.81 0.12
C ASP A 596 -18.05 19.45 -0.03
N ILE A 597 -18.91 18.88 -0.87
CA ILE A 597 -20.31 19.31 -1.01
C ILE A 597 -21.15 18.69 0.10
N THR A 598 -21.83 19.51 0.92
CA THR A 598 -22.72 19.02 1.98
C THR A 598 -24.19 19.09 1.57
N GLU A 599 -25.04 18.22 2.14
CA GLU A 599 -26.51 18.26 1.93
C GLU A 599 -27.13 19.64 2.21
N GLN A 600 -26.52 20.42 3.11
CA GLN A 600 -26.98 21.76 3.44
C GLN A 600 -26.66 22.79 2.36
N ASP A 601 -25.61 22.57 1.57
CA ASP A 601 -25.17 23.54 0.57
C ASP A 601 -26.10 23.52 -0.67
N LEU A 602 -26.54 22.33 -1.10
CA LEU A 602 -27.51 22.13 -2.19
C LEU A 602 -28.99 22.07 -1.72
N SER A 603 -29.31 22.69 -0.58
CA SER A 603 -30.71 22.72 -0.08
C SER A 603 -31.65 23.45 -1.05
N GLN A 604 -32.94 23.07 -1.08
CA GLN A 604 -33.89 23.49 -2.11
C GLN A 604 -33.97 25.03 -2.28
N GLY A 605 -33.50 25.52 -3.44
CA GLY A 605 -33.45 26.95 -3.78
C GLY A 605 -32.03 27.56 -3.72
N ASN A 606 -31.03 26.81 -3.25
CA ASN A 606 -29.63 27.19 -3.33
C ASN A 606 -28.99 26.84 -4.68
N TYR A 607 -27.84 27.46 -4.96
CA TYR A 607 -26.85 26.94 -5.91
C TYR A 607 -25.43 27.08 -5.35
N LEU A 608 -24.54 26.22 -5.83
CA LEU A 608 -23.10 26.33 -5.60
C LEU A 608 -22.45 27.11 -6.75
N LEU A 609 -21.46 27.94 -6.41
CA LEU A 609 -20.59 28.60 -7.37
C LEU A 609 -19.14 28.38 -6.92
N TYR A 610 -18.35 27.74 -7.78
CA TYR A 610 -16.90 27.59 -7.64
C TYR A 610 -16.23 28.59 -8.59
N THR A 611 -15.26 29.37 -8.10
CA THR A 611 -14.63 30.44 -8.88
C THR A 611 -13.12 30.24 -9.00
N SER A 612 -12.58 30.35 -10.22
CA SER A 612 -11.14 30.59 -10.43
C SER A 612 -10.93 31.92 -11.13
N SER A 613 -9.86 32.66 -10.83
CA SER A 613 -9.60 33.98 -11.41
C SER A 613 -8.11 34.29 -11.59
N LYS A 614 -7.78 35.17 -12.55
CA LYS A 614 -6.44 35.73 -12.73
C LYS A 614 -5.94 36.49 -11.49
N ALA A 615 -6.84 36.97 -10.63
CA ALA A 615 -6.51 37.65 -9.37
C ALA A 615 -6.08 36.69 -8.24
N GLY A 616 -6.24 35.37 -8.41
CA GLY A 616 -5.75 34.36 -7.48
C GLY A 616 -6.80 33.37 -6.95
N ASP A 617 -8.08 33.51 -7.30
CA ASP A 617 -9.10 32.53 -6.90
C ASP A 617 -8.83 31.19 -7.59
N ARG A 618 -9.03 30.07 -6.88
CA ARG A 618 -8.74 28.71 -7.35
C ARG A 618 -9.82 27.77 -6.82
N LEU A 619 -10.85 27.54 -7.62
CA LEU A 619 -12.04 26.76 -7.27
C LEU A 619 -12.68 27.19 -5.93
N ALA A 620 -12.68 28.50 -5.65
CA ALA A 620 -13.21 29.07 -4.42
C ALA A 620 -14.74 28.86 -4.34
N LYS A 621 -15.19 28.05 -3.39
CA LYS A 621 -16.59 27.65 -3.19
C LYS A 621 -17.41 28.76 -2.52
N SER A 622 -18.61 29.01 -3.03
CA SER A 622 -19.64 29.85 -2.39
C SER A 622 -21.03 29.22 -2.51
N VAL A 623 -21.85 29.40 -1.47
CA VAL A 623 -23.25 28.94 -1.43
C VAL A 623 -24.16 30.16 -1.61
N ASN A 624 -24.99 30.13 -2.63
CA ASN A 624 -25.85 31.24 -3.05
C ASN A 624 -27.32 30.76 -3.14
N VAL A 625 -28.25 31.69 -3.36
CA VAL A 625 -29.71 31.42 -3.39
C VAL A 625 -30.31 31.97 -4.67
N PHE A 626 -31.18 31.19 -5.35
CA PHE A 626 -31.94 31.67 -6.49
C PHE A 626 -33.00 32.69 -6.04
N GLU A 627 -32.90 33.93 -6.52
CA GLU A 627 -33.94 34.93 -6.28
C GLU A 627 -35.20 34.64 -7.12
N ALA A 628 -36.36 34.65 -6.48
CA ALA A 628 -37.65 34.43 -7.15
C ALA A 628 -38.03 35.54 -8.15
N SER A 629 -37.33 36.68 -8.12
CA SER A 629 -37.37 37.72 -9.15
C SER A 629 -36.17 38.65 -9.01
N ALA A 630 -35.17 38.51 -9.88
CA ALA A 630 -34.02 39.41 -9.91
C ALA A 630 -34.46 40.84 -10.33
N THR A 631 -34.04 41.86 -9.60
CA THR A 631 -34.04 43.23 -10.13
C THR A 631 -32.88 43.35 -11.12
N ALA A 632 -33.19 43.28 -12.41
CA ALA A 632 -32.17 43.27 -13.47
C ALA A 632 -31.23 44.50 -13.40
N PRO A 633 -29.92 44.32 -13.60
CA PRO A 633 -29.02 45.44 -13.94
C PRO A 633 -29.42 46.07 -15.28
N GLU A 634 -28.83 47.22 -15.63
CA GLU A 634 -29.23 47.99 -16.82
C GLU A 634 -29.08 47.20 -18.14
N GLU A 635 -28.12 46.27 -18.22
CA GLU A 635 -27.99 45.30 -19.33
C GLU A 635 -27.75 43.87 -18.79
N PRO A 636 -28.81 43.01 -18.72
CA PRO A 636 -28.70 41.64 -18.20
C PRO A 636 -28.48 40.59 -19.30
N VAL A 637 -27.47 39.74 -19.14
CA VAL A 637 -27.33 38.48 -19.90
C VAL A 637 -28.20 37.40 -19.24
N PHE A 638 -29.19 36.88 -19.97
CA PHE A 638 -30.06 35.80 -19.49
C PHE A 638 -29.82 34.51 -20.28
N TYR A 639 -29.46 33.45 -19.58
CA TYR A 639 -29.41 32.10 -20.12
C TYR A 639 -30.65 31.31 -19.69
N ARG A 640 -31.27 30.63 -20.67
CA ARG A 640 -32.32 29.65 -20.48
C ARG A 640 -31.75 28.25 -20.67
N LEU A 641 -31.78 27.46 -19.61
CA LEU A 641 -31.43 26.05 -19.60
C LEU A 641 -32.67 25.20 -19.92
N ASN A 642 -32.51 24.16 -20.72
CA ASN A 642 -33.59 23.24 -21.07
C ASN A 642 -33.13 21.77 -20.95
N ALA A 643 -33.36 21.18 -19.78
CA ALA A 643 -32.96 19.80 -19.48
C ALA A 643 -33.76 18.73 -20.26
N ASP A 644 -34.89 19.08 -20.89
CA ASP A 644 -35.64 18.17 -21.77
C ASP A 644 -34.97 17.94 -23.14
N VAL A 645 -33.92 18.72 -23.47
CA VAL A 645 -33.16 18.60 -24.72
C VAL A 645 -31.71 18.24 -24.39
N THR A 646 -31.40 16.95 -24.50
CA THR A 646 -30.08 16.36 -24.25
C THR A 646 -29.33 16.07 -25.56
N TYR A 647 -28.01 16.26 -25.54
CA TYR A 647 -27.07 15.99 -26.62
C TYR A 647 -26.22 14.77 -26.26
N GLN A 648 -24.90 14.83 -26.46
CA GLN A 648 -23.99 13.73 -26.15
C GLN A 648 -23.92 13.41 -24.65
N GLU A 649 -23.62 12.14 -24.36
CA GLU A 649 -23.25 11.68 -23.02
C GLU A 649 -21.75 11.84 -22.81
N ILE A 650 -21.35 12.45 -21.70
CA ILE A 650 -19.97 12.71 -21.33
C ILE A 650 -19.38 11.42 -20.74
N MET A 651 -18.38 10.91 -21.43
CA MET A 651 -17.67 9.68 -21.10
C MET A 651 -16.62 9.89 -20.00
N GLY A 652 -16.11 11.12 -19.84
CA GLY A 652 -15.22 11.54 -18.76
C GLY A 652 -13.93 12.24 -19.24
N PHE A 653 -12.95 12.35 -18.34
CA PHE A 653 -11.74 13.17 -18.53
C PHE A 653 -10.46 12.37 -18.20
N GLY A 654 -9.29 12.78 -18.71
CA GLY A 654 -8.04 12.06 -18.47
C GLY A 654 -6.77 12.84 -18.78
N GLY A 655 -5.65 12.12 -18.87
CA GLY A 655 -4.34 12.62 -19.30
C GLY A 655 -3.42 11.50 -19.80
N ALA A 656 -2.23 11.83 -20.29
CA ALA A 656 -1.25 10.85 -20.79
C ALA A 656 -0.15 10.52 -19.78
N LEU A 657 0.13 9.22 -19.62
CA LEU A 657 1.25 8.68 -18.85
C LEU A 657 2.45 8.40 -19.77
N THR A 658 3.08 9.48 -20.23
CA THR A 658 4.35 9.42 -20.98
C THR A 658 5.52 8.98 -20.10
N ASP A 659 6.65 8.63 -20.70
CA ASP A 659 7.87 8.30 -19.94
C ASP A 659 8.35 9.53 -19.15
N SER A 660 8.25 10.72 -19.74
CA SER A 660 8.45 12.01 -19.06
C SER A 660 7.55 12.17 -17.84
N THR A 661 6.25 11.91 -18.00
CA THR A 661 5.26 11.96 -16.90
C THR A 661 5.64 10.97 -15.78
N GLY A 662 5.97 9.74 -16.16
CA GLY A 662 6.43 8.70 -15.25
C GLY A 662 7.67 9.08 -14.45
N LEU A 663 8.71 9.54 -15.14
CA LEU A 663 9.98 9.96 -14.55
C LEU A 663 9.81 11.14 -13.59
N ASN A 664 9.02 12.15 -13.96
CA ASN A 664 8.76 13.32 -13.11
C ASN A 664 7.95 12.96 -11.86
N ILE A 665 6.89 12.17 -11.99
CA ILE A 665 6.12 11.64 -10.85
C ILE A 665 7.04 10.85 -9.89
N MET A 666 7.94 10.02 -10.43
CA MET A 666 8.88 9.23 -9.62
C MET A 666 10.09 10.02 -9.08
N SER A 667 10.28 11.27 -9.49
CA SER A 667 11.33 12.15 -8.96
C SER A 667 10.94 12.87 -7.66
N LEU A 668 9.64 12.96 -7.36
CA LEU A 668 9.10 13.43 -6.09
C LEU A 668 9.27 12.40 -4.97
N SER A 669 9.29 12.85 -3.72
CA SER A 669 9.15 11.98 -2.55
C SER A 669 7.82 11.22 -2.57
N ASP A 670 7.73 10.11 -1.83
CA ASP A 670 6.50 9.32 -1.78
C ASP A 670 5.31 10.16 -1.26
N ASP A 671 5.50 11.02 -0.25
CA ASP A 671 4.43 11.89 0.27
C ASP A 671 4.00 12.98 -0.73
N ALA A 672 4.93 13.59 -1.47
CA ALA A 672 4.61 14.59 -2.50
C ALA A 672 3.93 13.94 -3.72
N ARG A 673 4.45 12.79 -4.17
CA ARG A 673 3.83 11.93 -5.19
C ARG A 673 2.41 11.51 -4.78
N GLU A 674 2.18 11.29 -3.50
CA GLU A 674 0.86 10.99 -2.93
C GLU A 674 -0.06 12.20 -2.79
N LYS A 675 0.37 13.47 -2.91
CA LYS A 675 -0.61 14.58 -3.16
C LYS A 675 -1.00 14.66 -4.64
N LEU A 676 -0.09 14.28 -5.53
CA LEU A 676 -0.29 14.30 -6.98
C LEU A 676 -1.24 13.18 -7.42
N LEU A 677 -1.13 11.99 -6.83
CA LEU A 677 -1.96 10.82 -7.14
C LEU A 677 -3.08 10.59 -6.08
N GLN A 678 -2.67 10.36 -4.83
CA GLN A 678 -3.43 10.19 -3.57
C GLN A 678 -4.23 8.90 -3.29
N LYS A 679 -3.53 7.89 -2.74
CA LYS A 679 -4.00 6.72 -1.99
C LYS A 679 -5.42 6.82 -1.42
N CYS A 680 -6.30 5.90 -1.80
CA CYS A 680 -7.42 5.51 -0.95
C CYS A 680 -7.02 4.29 -0.10
N TRP A 681 -7.53 4.24 1.14
CA TRP A 681 -7.43 3.05 1.99
C TRP A 681 -8.76 2.31 1.91
N VAL A 682 -8.76 1.12 1.29
CA VAL A 682 -9.95 0.28 1.21
C VAL A 682 -10.20 -0.40 2.56
N PHE A 683 -11.01 0.22 3.40
CA PHE A 683 -11.58 -0.43 4.59
C PHE A 683 -12.75 -1.34 4.17
N ILE A 684 -12.51 -2.65 4.08
CA ILE A 684 -13.60 -3.62 3.90
C ILE A 684 -14.32 -3.81 5.24
N PHE A 685 -15.49 -3.18 5.38
CA PHE A 685 -16.40 -3.43 6.50
C PHE A 685 -17.12 -4.77 6.28
N PHE A 686 -16.71 -5.82 6.99
CA PHE A 686 -17.50 -7.05 7.09
C PHE A 686 -18.65 -6.90 8.10
N ILE A 687 -19.74 -6.23 7.67
CA ILE A 687 -21.08 -6.41 8.24
C ILE A 687 -22.07 -6.71 7.10
N THR A 688 -22.87 -7.74 7.29
CA THR A 688 -23.69 -8.36 6.23
C THR A 688 -24.89 -7.51 5.79
N VAL A 689 -24.70 -6.57 4.85
CA VAL A 689 -25.68 -6.12 3.83
C VAL A 689 -24.92 -5.49 2.65
N ILE A 690 -25.35 -5.76 1.42
CA ILE A 690 -24.68 -5.29 0.20
C ILE A 690 -25.08 -3.85 -0.15
N VAL A 691 -24.22 -2.87 0.14
CA VAL A 691 -24.01 -1.65 -0.67
C VAL A 691 -22.55 -1.23 -0.53
N PRO A 692 -21.75 -1.11 -1.62
CA PRO A 692 -20.41 -0.55 -1.53
C PRO A 692 -20.46 0.98 -1.42
N SER A 693 -19.82 1.55 -0.41
CA SER A 693 -19.53 2.99 -0.33
C SER A 693 -18.08 3.18 0.07
N GLN A 694 -17.32 3.92 -0.75
CA GLN A 694 -15.92 4.23 -0.51
C GLN A 694 -15.84 5.51 0.32
N TYR A 695 -14.98 5.52 1.34
CA TYR A 695 -14.77 6.69 2.21
C TYR A 695 -13.28 7.00 2.33
N CYS A 696 -12.75 7.74 1.36
CA CYS A 696 -11.37 8.18 1.37
C CYS A 696 -11.22 9.44 2.24
N PHE A 697 -10.41 9.38 3.30
CA PHE A 697 -10.36 10.44 4.30
C PHE A 697 -9.43 11.60 3.94
N GLY A 698 -10.02 12.71 3.48
CA GLY A 698 -9.65 14.06 3.89
C GLY A 698 -8.38 14.71 3.33
N GLY A 699 -7.47 13.96 2.70
CA GLY A 699 -6.30 14.53 2.03
C GLY A 699 -6.63 15.44 0.84
N SER A 700 -5.63 16.17 0.36
CA SER A 700 -5.69 16.81 -0.95
C SER A 700 -5.31 15.79 -2.02
N ARG A 701 -6.05 15.81 -3.13
CA ARG A 701 -5.97 14.86 -4.24
C ARG A 701 -5.89 15.70 -5.50
N THR A 702 -4.88 15.46 -6.34
CA THR A 702 -4.74 16.25 -7.58
C THR A 702 -5.46 15.55 -8.72
N TYR A 703 -4.98 14.41 -9.23
CA TYR A 703 -5.56 13.84 -10.45
C TYR A 703 -6.73 12.86 -10.27
N PHE A 704 -6.64 11.85 -9.39
CA PHE A 704 -7.56 10.71 -9.47
C PHE A 704 -8.68 10.68 -8.42
N GLY A 705 -8.44 11.23 -7.24
CA GLY A 705 -9.40 11.14 -6.13
C GLY A 705 -10.39 12.30 -6.04
N GLU A 706 -11.51 12.06 -5.33
CA GLU A 706 -12.53 13.06 -4.98
C GLU A 706 -11.91 14.32 -4.35
N GLY A 707 -12.27 15.50 -4.82
CA GLY A 707 -11.68 16.77 -4.36
C GLY A 707 -10.49 17.25 -5.20
N GLY A 708 -10.06 16.44 -6.17
CA GLY A 708 -9.24 16.83 -7.33
C GLY A 708 -10.02 16.78 -8.65
N SER A 709 -9.31 16.64 -9.76
CA SER A 709 -9.87 16.59 -11.12
C SER A 709 -10.51 15.24 -11.51
N GLN A 710 -10.39 14.20 -10.68
CA GLN A 710 -11.13 12.92 -10.78
C GLN A 710 -11.04 12.23 -12.16
N TYR A 711 -9.84 12.18 -12.75
CA TYR A 711 -9.58 11.57 -14.07
C TYR A 711 -10.02 10.11 -14.14
N LEU A 712 -10.67 9.73 -15.25
CA LEU A 712 -11.11 8.36 -15.55
C LEU A 712 -10.24 7.70 -16.64
N TYR A 713 -9.67 8.47 -17.56
CA TYR A 713 -8.88 7.95 -18.67
C TYR A 713 -7.39 8.16 -18.47
N LEU A 714 -6.60 7.21 -18.94
CA LEU A 714 -5.15 7.35 -19.09
C LEU A 714 -4.73 6.90 -20.49
N ARG A 715 -4.12 7.81 -21.25
CA ARG A 715 -3.44 7.47 -22.50
C ARG A 715 -2.06 6.90 -22.17
N VAL A 716 -1.70 5.75 -22.75
CA VAL A 716 -0.42 5.08 -22.51
C VAL A 716 0.33 4.93 -23.84
N PRO A 717 1.56 5.48 -23.98
CA PRO A 717 2.36 5.27 -25.17
C PRO A 717 2.78 3.82 -25.33
N ILE A 718 2.59 3.31 -26.56
CA ILE A 718 3.06 2.02 -27.02
C ILE A 718 4.42 2.25 -27.71
N GLY A 719 5.51 2.00 -26.98
CA GLY A 719 6.86 2.39 -27.38
C GLY A 719 7.20 3.83 -27.00
N ALA A 720 8.31 4.35 -27.54
CA ALA A 720 8.79 5.70 -27.27
C ALA A 720 7.94 6.80 -27.92
N SER A 721 7.89 7.94 -27.22
CA SER A 721 7.28 9.20 -27.63
C SER A 721 8.33 10.31 -27.79
N ASP A 722 7.93 11.49 -28.27
CA ASP A 722 8.75 12.71 -28.21
C ASP A 722 8.96 13.23 -26.77
N PHE A 723 8.16 12.71 -25.83
CA PHE A 723 8.30 12.80 -24.36
C PHE A 723 8.93 11.52 -23.76
N SER A 724 9.85 10.89 -24.50
CA SER A 724 10.76 9.83 -24.04
C SER A 724 12.22 10.30 -24.16
N LEU A 725 13.13 9.72 -23.38
CA LEU A 725 14.55 10.11 -23.36
C LEU A 725 15.33 9.66 -24.60
N GLU A 726 14.92 8.56 -25.23
CA GLU A 726 15.52 8.00 -26.44
C GLU A 726 14.48 7.25 -27.27
N TYR A 727 14.85 6.84 -28.50
CA TYR A 727 14.01 5.97 -29.32
C TYR A 727 14.04 4.54 -28.80
N TYR A 728 12.87 3.95 -28.65
CA TYR A 728 12.70 2.50 -28.54
C TYR A 728 11.34 2.08 -29.10
N THR A 729 11.28 0.84 -29.55
CA THR A 729 10.05 0.06 -29.58
C THR A 729 10.20 -1.16 -28.67
N TYR A 730 9.19 -2.02 -28.63
CA TYR A 730 9.27 -3.27 -27.88
C TYR A 730 10.02 -4.37 -28.64
N ASP A 731 10.32 -4.18 -29.93
CA ASP A 731 11.19 -5.08 -30.70
C ASP A 731 11.94 -4.35 -31.83
N ASP A 732 13.13 -3.84 -31.51
CA ASP A 732 14.00 -3.14 -32.44
C ASP A 732 14.98 -4.08 -33.19
N VAL A 733 14.78 -5.41 -33.13
CA VAL A 733 15.61 -6.40 -33.80
C VAL A 733 15.24 -6.50 -35.28
N ASP A 734 16.18 -6.18 -36.16
CA ASP A 734 16.01 -6.13 -37.62
C ASP A 734 15.37 -7.42 -38.20
N GLY A 735 14.11 -7.32 -38.60
CA GLY A 735 13.36 -8.38 -39.26
C GLY A 735 12.69 -9.42 -38.35
N ASP A 736 12.55 -9.19 -37.04
CA ASP A 736 11.83 -10.11 -36.14
C ASP A 736 10.30 -10.02 -36.30
N VAL A 737 9.80 -10.60 -37.40
CA VAL A 737 8.36 -10.74 -37.67
C VAL A 737 7.66 -11.80 -36.82
N ASN A 738 8.39 -12.55 -35.98
CA ASN A 738 7.81 -13.53 -35.06
C ASN A 738 7.57 -12.95 -33.66
N TRP A 739 8.20 -11.81 -33.37
CA TRP A 739 8.24 -11.18 -32.05
C TRP A 739 8.89 -12.13 -31.02
N ASP A 740 10.01 -12.76 -31.41
CA ASP A 740 10.83 -13.62 -30.54
C ASP A 740 11.64 -12.78 -29.53
N ASN A 741 11.94 -11.51 -29.84
CA ASN A 741 12.67 -10.57 -28.98
C ASN A 741 11.77 -9.53 -28.28
N PHE A 742 10.46 -9.52 -28.57
CA PHE A 742 9.52 -8.54 -28.02
C PHE A 742 9.53 -8.49 -26.48
N ALA A 743 9.80 -7.31 -25.93
CA ALA A 743 9.77 -7.05 -24.49
C ALA A 743 9.37 -5.60 -24.18
N LEU A 744 8.58 -5.42 -23.11
CA LEU A 744 8.39 -4.10 -22.50
C LEU A 744 9.74 -3.57 -21.99
N ARG A 745 9.93 -2.26 -22.03
CA ARG A 745 11.19 -1.64 -21.62
C ARG A 745 11.22 -1.38 -20.12
N ASP A 746 12.42 -1.02 -19.66
CA ASP A 746 12.69 -0.62 -18.28
C ASP A 746 11.76 0.54 -17.85
N GLU A 747 11.42 1.43 -18.79
CA GLU A 747 10.54 2.58 -18.63
C GLU A 747 9.11 2.17 -18.29
N ASP A 748 8.57 1.13 -18.95
CA ASP A 748 7.26 0.57 -18.58
C ASP A 748 7.31 0.00 -17.16
N TYR A 749 8.32 -0.80 -16.82
CA TYR A 749 8.39 -1.40 -15.48
C TYR A 749 8.68 -0.39 -14.37
N LYS A 750 9.51 0.63 -14.61
CA LYS A 750 9.85 1.66 -13.61
C LYS A 750 8.69 2.63 -13.35
N TYR A 751 7.89 2.94 -14.37
CA TYR A 751 6.92 4.04 -14.30
C TYR A 751 5.46 3.62 -14.53
N LYS A 752 5.20 2.76 -15.53
CA LYS A 752 3.85 2.45 -16.04
C LYS A 752 3.20 1.24 -15.37
N VAL A 753 3.93 0.13 -15.18
CA VAL A 753 3.34 -1.19 -14.84
C VAL A 753 3.99 -1.94 -13.67
N GLY A 754 5.27 -1.72 -13.37
CA GLY A 754 6.06 -2.63 -12.53
C GLY A 754 5.87 -2.49 -11.02
N ARG A 755 6.33 -3.51 -10.29
CA ARG A 755 5.76 -3.93 -8.99
C ARG A 755 6.20 -3.10 -7.76
N GLN A 756 7.03 -2.06 -7.93
CA GLN A 756 7.51 -1.26 -6.79
C GLN A 756 6.63 -0.05 -6.46
N MET A 757 5.95 0.58 -7.44
CA MET A 757 4.71 1.39 -7.29
C MET A 757 4.40 2.14 -8.60
N PRO A 758 3.62 1.59 -9.53
CA PRO A 758 3.44 2.18 -10.86
C PRO A 758 2.17 3.05 -10.92
N VAL A 759 2.20 4.10 -11.74
CA VAL A 759 1.12 5.11 -11.75
C VAL A 759 -0.24 4.51 -12.13
N ILE A 760 -0.29 3.53 -13.04
CA ILE A 760 -1.52 2.85 -13.46
C ILE A 760 -2.19 2.10 -12.30
N LYS A 761 -1.47 1.15 -11.67
CA LYS A 761 -2.01 0.35 -10.55
C LYS A 761 -2.34 1.26 -9.36
N ARG A 762 -1.55 2.33 -9.16
CA ARG A 762 -1.86 3.31 -8.13
C ARG A 762 -3.17 4.05 -8.41
N ALA A 763 -3.36 4.57 -9.61
CA ALA A 763 -4.56 5.32 -9.97
C ALA A 763 -5.84 4.46 -9.84
N PHE A 764 -5.76 3.15 -10.08
CA PHE A 764 -6.83 2.18 -9.77
C PHE A 764 -7.22 2.19 -8.28
N ASP A 765 -6.25 2.02 -7.36
CA ASP A 765 -6.50 2.01 -5.90
C ASP A 765 -7.28 3.26 -5.44
N ILE A 766 -6.96 4.39 -6.06
CA ILE A 766 -7.42 5.74 -5.68
C ILE A 766 -8.88 5.96 -6.08
N ARG A 767 -9.28 5.40 -7.23
CA ARG A 767 -10.68 5.46 -7.68
C ARG A 767 -11.53 4.33 -7.13
N GLY A 768 -10.92 3.24 -6.66
CA GLY A 768 -11.64 2.01 -6.29
C GLY A 768 -12.53 1.47 -7.41
N GLN A 769 -12.23 1.83 -8.66
CA GLN A 769 -12.90 1.45 -9.90
C GLN A 769 -11.85 1.39 -11.02
N PRO A 770 -12.01 0.53 -12.03
CA PRO A 770 -11.11 0.48 -13.17
C PRO A 770 -10.98 1.84 -13.88
N ILE A 771 -9.76 2.35 -13.96
CA ILE A 771 -9.41 3.45 -14.86
C ILE A 771 -9.34 2.92 -16.29
N LYS A 772 -9.86 3.71 -17.22
CA LYS A 772 -9.95 3.36 -18.64
C LYS A 772 -8.65 3.72 -19.34
N LEU A 773 -7.75 2.74 -19.41
CA LEU A 773 -6.51 2.87 -20.18
C LEU A 773 -6.83 2.80 -21.67
N PHE A 774 -6.20 3.65 -22.47
CA PHE A 774 -6.14 3.45 -23.92
C PHE A 774 -4.70 3.57 -24.43
N GLY A 775 -4.33 2.64 -25.31
CA GLY A 775 -3.03 2.65 -25.97
C GLY A 775 -3.03 3.58 -27.18
N ALA A 776 -1.86 4.12 -27.51
CA ALA A 776 -1.59 4.75 -28.80
C ALA A 776 -0.12 4.49 -29.19
N ALA A 777 0.14 4.10 -30.43
CA ALA A 777 1.51 3.89 -30.91
C ALA A 777 2.01 5.10 -31.70
N TRP A 778 3.24 5.54 -31.40
CA TRP A 778 3.90 6.62 -32.13
C TRP A 778 4.56 6.07 -33.39
N SER A 779 5.36 5.00 -33.27
CA SER A 779 6.06 4.41 -34.41
C SER A 779 6.11 2.89 -34.30
N ALA A 780 5.91 2.21 -35.43
CA ALA A 780 6.41 0.85 -35.60
C ALA A 780 7.96 0.82 -35.55
N PRO A 781 8.56 -0.35 -35.29
CA PRO A 781 9.99 -0.58 -35.46
C PRO A 781 10.53 -0.06 -36.80
N TRP A 782 11.71 0.54 -36.78
CA TRP A 782 12.35 1.18 -37.93
C TRP A 782 12.48 0.26 -39.16
N TRP A 783 12.67 -1.04 -38.95
CA TRP A 783 12.81 -2.06 -40.01
C TRP A 783 11.50 -2.38 -40.73
N MET A 784 10.34 -2.04 -40.14
CA MET A 784 9.02 -2.20 -40.78
C MET A 784 8.64 -1.02 -41.70
N LYS A 785 9.36 0.10 -41.58
CA LYS A 785 9.01 1.41 -42.13
C LYS A 785 9.65 1.66 -43.50
N LYS A 786 8.94 2.35 -44.40
CA LYS A 786 9.33 2.54 -45.80
C LYS A 786 10.73 3.13 -46.00
N ASN A 787 11.16 3.99 -45.09
CA ASN A 787 12.46 4.66 -45.12
C ASN A 787 13.58 3.90 -44.39
N GLY A 788 13.26 2.87 -43.61
CA GLY A 788 14.22 2.15 -42.76
C GLY A 788 14.81 2.99 -41.62
N THR A 789 14.10 4.02 -41.13
CA THR A 789 14.58 4.90 -40.04
C THR A 789 13.48 5.28 -39.04
N GLU A 790 13.91 5.69 -37.86
CA GLU A 790 13.11 6.13 -36.71
C GLU A 790 12.34 7.41 -37.06
N PHE A 791 13.04 8.37 -37.67
CA PHE A 791 12.55 9.69 -38.09
C PHE A 791 12.23 9.77 -39.59
N GLY A 792 11.68 10.90 -40.02
CA GLY A 792 11.53 11.29 -41.43
C GLY A 792 10.15 11.00 -42.02
N PHE A 793 10.04 11.15 -43.35
CA PHE A 793 8.85 10.78 -44.12
C PHE A 793 8.79 9.25 -44.19
N SER A 794 7.70 8.64 -43.72
CA SER A 794 7.57 7.18 -43.70
C SER A 794 6.14 6.69 -43.46
N TYR A 795 5.88 5.48 -43.95
CA TYR A 795 4.67 4.70 -43.70
C TYR A 795 5.04 3.22 -43.54
N LEU A 796 4.14 2.41 -43.00
CA LEU A 796 4.33 0.96 -42.84
C LEU A 796 4.36 0.27 -44.22
N LEU A 797 5.25 -0.71 -44.41
CA LEU A 797 5.24 -1.56 -45.61
C LEU A 797 4.09 -2.59 -45.53
N GLU A 798 3.38 -2.79 -46.64
CA GLU A 798 2.26 -3.75 -46.78
C GLU A 798 2.63 -5.16 -46.31
N GLU A 799 3.86 -5.61 -46.59
CA GLU A 799 4.38 -6.91 -46.17
C GLU A 799 4.47 -7.12 -44.64
N TYR A 800 4.39 -6.04 -43.86
CA TYR A 800 4.40 -6.07 -42.38
C TYR A 800 3.05 -5.67 -41.74
N TYR A 801 1.99 -5.47 -42.53
CA TYR A 801 0.67 -5.07 -42.02
C TYR A 801 0.10 -6.05 -40.98
N GLN A 802 0.21 -7.37 -41.23
CA GLN A 802 -0.21 -8.38 -40.26
C GLN A 802 0.69 -8.39 -39.02
N ALA A 803 2.01 -8.36 -39.20
CA ALA A 803 2.96 -8.37 -38.09
C ALA A 803 2.72 -7.18 -37.14
N TRP A 804 2.44 -5.98 -37.68
CA TRP A 804 2.10 -4.80 -36.88
C TRP A 804 0.78 -4.95 -36.10
N ALA A 805 -0.21 -5.64 -36.66
CA ALA A 805 -1.42 -6.00 -35.90
C ALA A 805 -1.13 -7.02 -34.78
N ASP A 806 -0.20 -7.97 -35.01
CA ASP A 806 0.23 -8.94 -34.00
C ASP A 806 1.05 -8.28 -32.86
N TYR A 807 1.82 -7.21 -33.17
CA TYR A 807 2.56 -6.40 -32.20
C TYR A 807 1.62 -5.73 -31.16
N TYR A 808 0.45 -5.24 -31.57
CA TYR A 808 -0.56 -4.74 -30.64
C TYR A 808 -1.08 -5.83 -29.68
N VAL A 809 -1.29 -7.06 -30.19
CA VAL A 809 -1.67 -8.19 -29.33
C VAL A 809 -0.55 -8.54 -28.34
N LYS A 810 0.71 -8.57 -28.79
CA LYS A 810 1.89 -8.76 -27.91
C LYS A 810 1.98 -7.69 -26.82
N TYR A 811 1.68 -6.42 -27.13
CA TYR A 811 1.62 -5.34 -26.14
C TYR A 811 0.54 -5.58 -25.09
N PHE A 812 -0.70 -5.89 -25.51
CA PHE A 812 -1.79 -6.15 -24.57
C PHE A 812 -1.56 -7.42 -23.74
N ASP A 813 -1.00 -8.49 -24.31
CA ASP A 813 -0.61 -9.67 -23.57
C ASP A 813 0.47 -9.36 -22.52
N ALA A 814 1.47 -8.52 -22.85
CA ALA A 814 2.51 -8.12 -21.91
C ALA A 814 1.98 -7.30 -20.72
N TYR A 815 1.09 -6.32 -20.96
CA TYR A 815 0.45 -5.56 -19.88
C TYR A 815 -0.52 -6.44 -19.05
N LYS A 816 -1.24 -7.36 -19.70
CA LYS A 816 -2.14 -8.33 -19.06
C LYS A 816 -1.40 -9.34 -18.17
N ASN A 817 -0.18 -9.74 -18.53
CA ASN A 817 0.70 -10.55 -17.67
C ASN A 817 1.13 -9.81 -16.38
N GLU A 818 1.07 -8.48 -16.36
CA GLU A 818 1.21 -7.64 -15.16
C GLU A 818 -0.14 -7.27 -14.52
N ASN A 819 -1.23 -7.98 -14.86
CA ASN A 819 -2.61 -7.75 -14.41
C ASN A 819 -3.18 -6.36 -14.76
N ILE A 820 -2.82 -5.82 -15.94
CA ILE A 820 -3.36 -4.56 -16.45
C ILE A 820 -4.15 -4.81 -17.74
N SER A 821 -5.41 -4.36 -17.79
CA SER A 821 -6.30 -4.44 -18.94
C SER A 821 -6.58 -3.07 -19.54
N PHE A 822 -6.68 -2.99 -20.87
CA PHE A 822 -7.07 -1.77 -21.58
C PHE A 822 -8.59 -1.68 -21.77
N TRP A 823 -9.09 -0.46 -21.90
CA TRP A 823 -10.47 -0.14 -22.30
C TRP A 823 -10.55 0.14 -23.81
N GLY A 824 -9.53 0.78 -24.38
CA GLY A 824 -9.52 1.15 -25.80
C GLY A 824 -8.13 1.25 -26.41
N LEU A 825 -8.10 1.65 -27.68
CA LEU A 825 -6.90 1.76 -28.50
C LEU A 825 -7.11 2.84 -29.57
N SER A 826 -6.13 3.70 -29.84
CA SER A 826 -6.08 4.42 -31.12
C SER A 826 -5.28 3.63 -32.16
N ALA A 827 -5.73 3.67 -33.43
CA ALA A 827 -5.08 2.91 -34.49
C ALA A 827 -3.60 3.32 -34.75
N GLN A 828 -3.29 4.60 -34.53
CA GLN A 828 -1.96 5.22 -34.67
C GLN A 828 -2.03 6.65 -34.11
N ASN A 829 -1.01 7.13 -33.38
CA ASN A 829 -0.87 8.54 -33.01
C ASN A 829 -0.43 9.40 -34.21
N GLU A 830 -1.14 10.48 -34.52
CA GLU A 830 -0.86 11.43 -35.61
C GLU A 830 -0.46 10.76 -36.96
N PRO A 831 -1.31 9.91 -37.54
CA PRO A 831 -1.04 9.23 -38.81
C PRO A 831 -0.71 10.18 -39.97
N THR A 832 -1.08 11.46 -39.89
CA THR A 832 -0.78 12.42 -40.98
C THR A 832 0.63 13.00 -40.91
N GLN A 833 1.26 12.99 -39.72
CA GLN A 833 2.51 13.69 -39.41
C GLN A 833 3.67 13.24 -40.32
N ALA A 834 3.99 11.93 -40.31
CA ALA A 834 5.05 11.34 -41.13
C ALA A 834 4.62 10.95 -42.55
N TYR A 835 3.32 11.05 -42.88
CA TYR A 835 2.80 10.77 -44.22
C TYR A 835 2.83 12.01 -45.13
N ASN A 836 2.57 13.20 -44.57
CA ASN A 836 2.54 14.44 -45.35
C ASN A 836 3.87 15.21 -45.35
N ASN A 837 4.68 15.06 -44.29
CA ASN A 837 5.93 15.79 -44.11
C ASN A 837 7.08 14.88 -43.64
N PRO A 838 8.34 15.29 -43.80
CA PRO A 838 9.45 14.66 -43.09
C PRO A 838 9.33 14.98 -41.59
N SER A 839 8.89 14.00 -40.80
CA SER A 839 8.74 14.16 -39.36
C SER A 839 10.08 14.19 -38.63
N TRP A 840 10.16 14.99 -37.56
CA TRP A 840 11.33 15.12 -36.69
C TRP A 840 11.18 14.37 -35.36
N ILE A 841 10.04 13.69 -35.17
CA ILE A 841 9.71 12.85 -34.01
C ILE A 841 9.51 11.39 -34.43
N PHE A 842 9.54 10.48 -33.45
CA PHE A 842 9.17 9.09 -33.65
C PHE A 842 7.70 9.03 -34.09
N SER A 843 7.47 8.61 -35.32
CA SER A 843 6.15 8.69 -35.95
C SER A 843 6.04 7.71 -37.13
N MET A 844 4.83 7.28 -37.45
CA MET A 844 4.52 6.41 -38.58
C MET A 844 3.30 6.92 -39.33
N GLY A 845 3.50 7.24 -40.61
CA GLY A 845 2.47 7.80 -41.47
C GLY A 845 1.51 6.76 -42.05
N TRP A 846 0.28 7.18 -42.29
CA TRP A 846 -0.75 6.46 -43.05
C TRP A 846 -1.49 7.46 -43.96
N SER A 847 -2.15 6.96 -45.01
CA SER A 847 -3.34 7.62 -45.55
C SER A 847 -4.61 7.08 -44.87
N ALA A 848 -5.73 7.79 -45.02
CA ALA A 848 -7.02 7.31 -44.53
C ALA A 848 -7.40 5.95 -45.13
N GLU A 849 -7.12 5.72 -46.42
CA GLU A 849 -7.33 4.42 -47.07
C GLU A 849 -6.43 3.32 -46.51
N GLN A 850 -5.16 3.61 -46.22
CA GLN A 850 -4.26 2.64 -45.61
C GLN A 850 -4.70 2.27 -44.19
N GLN A 851 -5.09 3.26 -43.37
CA GLN A 851 -5.61 3.03 -42.02
C GLN A 851 -6.91 2.22 -42.07
N ARG A 852 -7.82 2.55 -42.99
CA ARG A 852 -9.06 1.80 -43.25
C ARG A 852 -8.83 0.32 -43.56
N ASP A 853 -7.99 0.06 -44.57
CA ASP A 853 -7.78 -1.29 -45.10
C ASP A 853 -6.99 -2.14 -44.09
N TRP A 854 -6.00 -1.54 -43.41
CA TRP A 854 -5.29 -2.21 -42.32
C TRP A 854 -6.20 -2.54 -41.13
N ILE A 855 -7.15 -1.67 -40.75
CA ILE A 855 -8.12 -2.02 -39.70
C ILE A 855 -9.05 -3.15 -40.15
N ALA A 856 -9.58 -3.10 -41.38
CA ALA A 856 -10.51 -4.10 -41.90
C ALA A 856 -9.87 -5.49 -42.09
N GLU A 857 -8.66 -5.56 -42.65
CA GLU A 857 -8.03 -6.81 -43.08
C GLU A 857 -7.04 -7.37 -42.05
N HIS A 858 -6.48 -6.53 -41.17
CA HIS A 858 -5.43 -6.92 -40.22
C HIS A 858 -5.77 -6.62 -38.75
N LEU A 859 -5.86 -5.36 -38.32
CA LEU A 859 -5.98 -5.02 -36.89
C LEU A 859 -7.25 -5.59 -36.27
N GLY A 860 -8.42 -5.25 -36.80
CA GLY A 860 -9.72 -5.71 -36.28
C GLY A 860 -9.83 -7.23 -36.16
N PRO A 861 -9.56 -8.00 -37.25
CA PRO A 861 -9.52 -9.46 -37.21
C PRO A 861 -8.49 -10.01 -36.21
N THR A 862 -7.36 -9.33 -36.00
CA THR A 862 -6.29 -9.80 -35.11
C THR A 862 -6.62 -9.54 -33.64
N LEU A 863 -7.17 -8.37 -33.29
CA LEU A 863 -7.70 -8.08 -31.96
C LEU A 863 -8.81 -9.07 -31.58
N GLN A 864 -9.76 -9.36 -32.48
CA GLN A 864 -10.78 -10.39 -32.24
C GLN A 864 -10.17 -11.78 -31.99
N ARG A 865 -9.19 -12.22 -32.81
CA ARG A 865 -8.50 -13.51 -32.63
C ARG A 865 -7.67 -13.58 -31.34
N GLY A 866 -7.09 -12.47 -30.89
CA GLY A 866 -6.32 -12.38 -29.65
C GLY A 866 -7.16 -12.31 -28.37
N GLY A 867 -8.49 -12.20 -28.48
CA GLY A 867 -9.37 -11.97 -27.32
C GLY A 867 -9.40 -10.52 -26.83
N TYR A 868 -9.10 -9.57 -27.72
CA TYR A 868 -9.14 -8.12 -27.52
C TYR A 868 -10.20 -7.43 -28.39
N GLY A 869 -11.17 -8.20 -28.90
CA GLY A 869 -12.26 -7.69 -29.75
C GLY A 869 -13.28 -6.80 -29.02
N ASP A 870 -13.23 -6.74 -27.69
CA ASP A 870 -14.07 -5.89 -26.85
C ASP A 870 -13.40 -4.53 -26.50
N LEU A 871 -12.24 -4.22 -27.09
CA LEU A 871 -11.58 -2.92 -26.93
C LEU A 871 -12.27 -1.84 -27.79
N GLU A 872 -12.46 -0.65 -27.23
CA GLU A 872 -12.95 0.50 -27.98
C GLU A 872 -11.84 1.04 -28.92
N LEU A 873 -11.89 0.61 -30.19
CA LEU A 873 -10.95 1.08 -31.21
C LEU A 873 -11.36 2.47 -31.73
N MET A 874 -10.40 3.38 -31.74
CA MET A 874 -10.54 4.75 -32.23
C MET A 874 -9.75 4.95 -33.53
N THR A 875 -10.40 5.58 -34.51
CA THR A 875 -9.75 6.04 -35.75
C THR A 875 -9.25 7.48 -35.63
N LEU A 876 -8.50 7.94 -36.65
CA LEU A 876 -7.85 9.25 -36.73
C LEU A 876 -6.75 9.45 -35.68
N ASP A 877 -7.07 9.93 -34.47
CA ASP A 877 -6.09 10.27 -33.41
C ASP A 877 -5.05 11.29 -33.91
N ASP A 878 -5.59 12.35 -34.53
CA ASP A 878 -4.89 13.49 -35.15
C ASP A 878 -5.82 14.72 -35.06
N ASN A 879 -5.37 15.85 -35.59
CA ASN A 879 -5.98 17.16 -35.44
C ASN A 879 -7.34 17.29 -36.18
N ARG A 880 -8.29 18.06 -35.63
CA ARG A 880 -9.65 18.19 -36.20
C ARG A 880 -9.73 18.78 -37.61
N VAL A 881 -8.63 19.28 -38.17
CA VAL A 881 -8.52 19.72 -39.58
C VAL A 881 -8.74 18.58 -40.60
N TRP A 882 -8.60 17.32 -40.17
CA TRP A 882 -8.82 16.13 -41.02
C TRP A 882 -10.27 15.63 -41.03
N LEU A 883 -11.18 16.33 -40.32
CA LEU A 883 -12.61 16.04 -40.32
C LEU A 883 -13.36 16.76 -41.46
N PRO A 884 -14.49 16.20 -41.95
CA PRO A 884 -14.93 14.82 -41.78
C PRO A 884 -14.16 13.83 -42.69
N GLU A 885 -13.40 14.34 -43.66
CA GLU A 885 -12.90 13.63 -44.84
C GLU A 885 -12.13 12.33 -44.54
N TRP A 886 -11.30 12.33 -43.49
CA TRP A 886 -10.58 11.12 -43.04
C TRP A 886 -11.53 10.08 -42.45
N VAL A 887 -12.48 10.53 -41.62
CA VAL A 887 -13.46 9.66 -40.94
C VAL A 887 -14.45 9.07 -41.95
N GLU A 888 -14.91 9.87 -42.92
CA GLU A 888 -15.67 9.37 -44.08
C GLU A 888 -14.92 8.26 -44.79
N THR A 889 -13.69 8.54 -45.22
CA THR A 889 -12.85 7.59 -45.96
C THR A 889 -12.65 6.27 -45.21
N VAL A 890 -12.53 6.31 -43.88
CA VAL A 890 -12.35 5.12 -43.02
C VAL A 890 -13.67 4.39 -42.73
N LEU A 891 -14.76 5.10 -42.44
CA LEU A 891 -16.01 4.51 -41.94
C LEU A 891 -17.07 4.24 -43.01
N GLU A 892 -16.88 4.68 -44.26
CA GLU A 892 -17.68 4.17 -45.41
C GLU A 892 -17.45 2.66 -45.66
N ASN A 893 -16.33 2.09 -45.19
CA ASN A 893 -16.07 0.66 -45.27
C ASN A 893 -16.78 -0.09 -44.13
N GLU A 894 -17.83 -0.86 -44.46
CA GLU A 894 -18.64 -1.62 -43.48
C GLU A 894 -17.80 -2.51 -42.55
N ASN A 895 -16.72 -3.13 -43.05
CA ASN A 895 -15.83 -3.96 -42.23
C ASN A 895 -15.11 -3.09 -41.20
N THR A 896 -14.45 -2.02 -41.64
CA THR A 896 -13.74 -1.08 -40.76
C THR A 896 -14.67 -0.45 -39.73
N ASN A 897 -15.86 -0.02 -40.17
CA ASN A 897 -16.90 0.58 -39.34
C ASN A 897 -17.41 -0.40 -38.25
N SER A 898 -17.45 -1.71 -38.52
CA SER A 898 -17.78 -2.73 -37.52
C SER A 898 -16.71 -2.95 -36.44
N TYR A 899 -15.48 -2.47 -36.64
CA TYR A 899 -14.39 -2.55 -35.66
C TYR A 899 -14.17 -1.23 -34.89
N VAL A 900 -14.52 -0.08 -35.48
CA VAL A 900 -14.26 1.25 -34.90
C VAL A 900 -15.47 1.73 -34.09
N SER A 901 -15.25 1.98 -32.80
CA SER A 901 -16.24 2.53 -31.87
C SER A 901 -16.24 4.06 -31.82
N GLY A 902 -15.10 4.70 -32.13
CA GLY A 902 -14.95 6.15 -31.92
C GLY A 902 -13.87 6.82 -32.77
N ILE A 903 -13.73 8.13 -32.56
CA ILE A 903 -12.86 9.03 -33.31
C ILE A 903 -11.98 9.79 -32.30
N GLY A 904 -10.66 9.61 -32.40
CA GLY A 904 -9.67 10.35 -31.62
C GLY A 904 -9.33 11.69 -32.28
N LEU A 905 -9.20 12.75 -31.49
CA LEU A 905 -8.90 14.11 -31.95
C LEU A 905 -7.79 14.78 -31.12
N HIS A 906 -6.92 15.52 -31.80
CA HIS A 906 -5.88 16.37 -31.19
C HIS A 906 -6.22 17.86 -31.30
N TRP A 907 -5.77 18.67 -30.34
CA TRP A 907 -6.08 20.09 -30.21
C TRP A 907 -5.31 21.03 -31.17
N TYR A 908 -4.11 20.68 -31.61
CA TYR A 908 -3.09 21.65 -32.07
C TYR A 908 -3.45 22.52 -33.29
N THR A 909 -4.50 22.20 -34.06
CA THR A 909 -5.02 23.05 -35.15
C THR A 909 -6.39 23.69 -34.91
N ASP A 910 -6.97 23.63 -33.69
CA ASP A 910 -8.30 24.20 -33.38
C ASP A 910 -8.45 25.66 -33.86
N GLY A 911 -7.42 26.49 -33.68
CA GLY A 911 -7.41 27.90 -34.11
C GLY A 911 -7.44 28.11 -35.63
N SER A 912 -7.29 27.05 -36.43
CA SER A 912 -7.34 27.07 -37.90
C SER A 912 -8.61 26.42 -38.48
N THR A 913 -9.43 25.75 -37.68
CA THR A 913 -10.57 24.93 -38.13
C THR A 913 -11.79 25.18 -37.25
N ASP A 914 -12.90 25.60 -37.84
CA ASP A 914 -14.16 25.86 -37.12
C ASP A 914 -14.70 24.56 -36.46
N PRO A 915 -15.13 24.59 -35.18
CA PRO A 915 -15.56 23.39 -34.48
C PRO A 915 -16.86 22.76 -35.02
N SER A 916 -17.64 23.46 -35.85
CA SER A 916 -18.79 22.86 -36.56
C SER A 916 -18.42 21.75 -37.55
N ILE A 917 -17.12 21.53 -37.81
CA ILE A 917 -16.63 20.33 -38.50
C ILE A 917 -16.87 19.04 -37.69
N ILE A 918 -16.91 19.15 -36.35
CA ILE A 918 -17.20 18.04 -35.44
C ILE A 918 -18.71 17.72 -35.49
N ASP A 919 -19.58 18.74 -35.57
CA ASP A 919 -21.02 18.55 -35.79
C ASP A 919 -21.28 17.77 -37.08
N GLN A 920 -20.67 18.18 -38.20
CA GLN A 920 -20.79 17.50 -39.49
C GLN A 920 -20.33 16.04 -39.41
N THR A 921 -19.24 15.77 -38.68
CA THR A 921 -18.74 14.41 -38.45
C THR A 921 -19.72 13.57 -37.63
N HIS A 922 -20.34 14.15 -36.60
CA HIS A 922 -21.37 13.47 -35.81
C HIS A 922 -22.67 13.25 -36.61
N GLU A 923 -23.09 14.18 -37.47
CA GLU A 923 -24.26 14.01 -38.35
C GLU A 923 -24.08 12.85 -39.35
N LEU A 924 -22.83 12.58 -39.77
CA LEU A 924 -22.47 11.46 -40.64
C LEU A 924 -22.36 10.12 -39.88
N PHE A 925 -21.75 10.14 -38.68
CA PHE A 925 -21.43 8.94 -37.89
C PHE A 925 -21.96 9.03 -36.44
N PRO A 926 -23.30 9.15 -36.23
CA PRO A 926 -23.88 9.46 -34.93
C PRO A 926 -23.83 8.32 -33.91
N ASP A 927 -23.44 7.11 -34.32
CA ASP A 927 -23.18 5.97 -33.44
C ASP A 927 -21.76 5.97 -32.84
N LYS A 928 -20.85 6.80 -33.36
CA LYS A 928 -19.45 6.87 -32.92
C LYS A 928 -19.27 7.94 -31.86
N PHE A 929 -18.51 7.62 -30.81
CA PHE A 929 -18.09 8.62 -29.84
C PHE A 929 -16.92 9.45 -30.38
N ILE A 930 -16.83 10.71 -29.96
CA ILE A 930 -15.74 11.62 -30.30
C ILE A 930 -14.96 11.95 -29.03
N PHE A 931 -13.65 11.70 -29.05
CA PHE A 931 -12.76 11.87 -27.90
C PHE A 931 -11.60 12.77 -28.31
N TYR A 932 -11.43 13.94 -27.66
CA TYR A 932 -10.17 14.65 -27.69
C TYR A 932 -9.13 13.83 -26.89
N THR A 933 -8.36 13.00 -27.58
CA THR A 933 -7.44 12.00 -27.02
C THR A 933 -6.11 12.59 -26.55
N GLU A 934 -5.80 13.81 -26.99
CA GLU A 934 -4.66 14.61 -26.54
C GLU A 934 -4.92 16.10 -26.76
N ALA A 935 -4.47 16.89 -25.79
CA ALA A 935 -4.50 18.34 -25.85
C ALA A 935 -3.34 18.91 -25.02
N CYS A 936 -2.52 19.76 -25.62
CA CYS A 936 -1.48 20.55 -24.93
C CYS A 936 -1.36 21.93 -25.59
N GLU A 937 -0.91 22.93 -24.82
CA GLU A 937 -0.53 24.23 -25.37
C GLU A 937 0.95 24.20 -25.73
N LEU A 938 1.29 24.53 -26.98
CA LEU A 938 2.66 24.43 -27.53
C LEU A 938 3.57 25.59 -27.09
N VAL A 939 3.33 26.14 -25.90
CA VAL A 939 4.18 27.10 -25.18
C VAL A 939 5.26 26.34 -24.43
N GLN A 940 6.52 26.75 -24.56
CA GLN A 940 7.63 26.15 -23.81
C GLN A 940 7.61 26.57 -22.33
N VAL A 941 7.90 25.63 -21.43
CA VAL A 941 8.09 25.94 -20.01
C VAL A 941 9.35 26.76 -19.85
N THR A 942 9.15 27.95 -19.32
CA THR A 942 10.16 28.86 -18.82
C THR A 942 9.69 29.41 -17.48
N ARG A 943 10.60 30.05 -16.73
CA ARG A 943 10.25 30.70 -15.45
C ARG A 943 9.06 31.65 -15.59
N ASP A 944 8.99 32.39 -16.69
CA ASP A 944 8.05 33.49 -16.89
C ASP A 944 6.66 32.97 -17.32
N THR A 945 6.58 31.77 -17.92
CA THR A 945 5.32 31.08 -18.26
C THR A 945 4.70 30.29 -17.09
N LEU A 946 5.38 30.21 -15.94
CA LEU A 946 4.81 29.54 -14.76
C LEU A 946 3.64 30.36 -14.21
N GLY A 947 2.48 29.72 -14.13
CA GLY A 947 1.24 30.34 -13.68
C GLY A 947 0.53 31.18 -14.73
N ASP A 948 0.97 31.20 -16.00
CA ASP A 948 0.34 32.02 -17.05
C ASP A 948 -1.13 31.63 -17.23
N TRP A 949 -1.98 32.61 -16.94
CA TRP A 949 -3.43 32.48 -17.00
C TRP A 949 -3.96 32.31 -18.44
N THR A 950 -3.23 32.85 -19.42
CA THR A 950 -3.60 32.81 -20.85
C THR A 950 -3.63 31.37 -21.38
N VAL A 951 -2.67 30.54 -20.94
CA VAL A 951 -2.66 29.09 -21.20
C VAL A 951 -3.91 28.42 -20.63
N GLY A 952 -4.39 28.85 -19.45
CA GLY A 952 -5.64 28.36 -18.88
C GLY A 952 -6.87 28.73 -19.73
N GLU A 953 -6.95 29.98 -20.19
CA GLU A 953 -8.02 30.48 -21.06
C GLU A 953 -8.05 29.74 -22.42
N HIS A 954 -6.89 29.35 -22.95
CA HIS A 954 -6.78 28.56 -24.17
C HIS A 954 -7.35 27.14 -24.01
N TYR A 955 -6.97 26.41 -22.94
CA TYR A 955 -7.56 25.10 -22.61
C TYR A 955 -9.09 25.25 -22.42
N GLY A 956 -9.51 26.25 -21.65
CA GLY A 956 -10.93 26.55 -21.45
C GLY A 956 -11.69 26.74 -22.76
N ASN A 957 -11.18 27.57 -23.66
CA ASN A 957 -11.75 27.80 -24.99
C ASN A 957 -11.89 26.50 -25.80
N SER A 958 -10.86 25.64 -25.86
CA SER A 958 -10.97 24.37 -26.59
C SER A 958 -12.02 23.44 -25.96
N MET A 959 -12.06 23.33 -24.62
CA MET A 959 -13.07 22.55 -23.91
C MET A 959 -14.50 23.08 -24.16
N PHE A 960 -14.71 24.40 -24.19
CA PHE A 960 -16.02 24.98 -24.54
C PHE A 960 -16.44 24.73 -25.98
N GLN A 961 -15.49 24.66 -26.92
CA GLN A 961 -15.77 24.25 -28.29
C GLN A 961 -16.13 22.76 -28.32
N ALA A 962 -15.23 21.89 -27.85
CA ALA A 962 -15.41 20.44 -27.80
C ALA A 962 -16.78 20.03 -27.21
N PHE A 963 -17.12 20.48 -25.99
CA PHE A 963 -18.34 20.04 -25.32
C PHE A 963 -19.64 20.67 -25.86
N ASN A 964 -19.58 21.75 -26.63
CA ASN A 964 -20.75 22.23 -27.39
C ASN A 964 -20.91 21.54 -28.75
N HIS A 965 -19.86 20.91 -29.28
CA HIS A 965 -19.81 20.24 -30.58
C HIS A 965 -19.57 18.73 -30.43
N TRP A 966 -20.52 18.05 -29.80
CA TRP A 966 -20.65 16.59 -29.66
C TRP A 966 -19.51 15.77 -29.01
N VAL A 967 -18.39 16.37 -28.60
CA VAL A 967 -17.29 15.63 -27.96
C VAL A 967 -17.74 15.01 -26.62
N ASN A 968 -17.45 13.71 -26.46
CA ASN A 968 -17.82 12.89 -25.30
C ASN A 968 -16.76 12.89 -24.19
N ALA A 969 -15.47 12.94 -24.56
CA ALA A 969 -14.36 12.87 -23.62
C ALA A 969 -13.20 13.76 -24.04
N TRP A 970 -12.35 14.13 -23.08
CA TRP A 970 -11.20 15.02 -23.28
C TRP A 970 -10.04 14.58 -22.38
N ALA A 971 -8.83 14.48 -22.94
CA ALA A 971 -7.62 14.11 -22.21
C ALA A 971 -6.51 15.14 -22.41
N ASP A 972 -5.86 15.50 -21.30
CA ASP A 972 -4.62 16.28 -21.27
C ASP A 972 -3.48 15.47 -21.92
N TRP A 973 -2.38 16.13 -22.25
CA TRP A 973 -1.16 15.44 -22.64
C TRP A 973 -0.37 15.00 -21.40
N ASN A 974 0.91 15.32 -21.31
CA ASN A 974 1.75 14.97 -20.15
C ASN A 974 1.10 15.42 -18.83
N MET A 975 0.76 14.49 -17.94
CA MET A 975 0.18 14.86 -16.65
C MET A 975 1.19 15.57 -15.73
N ALA A 976 2.49 15.40 -15.94
CA ALA A 976 3.54 16.06 -15.16
C ALA A 976 4.84 16.17 -15.97
N ILE A 977 5.53 17.29 -15.86
CA ILE A 977 6.84 17.55 -16.48
C ILE A 977 7.71 18.40 -15.55
N ASN A 978 9.03 18.50 -15.78
CA ASN A 978 9.89 19.36 -14.95
C ASN A 978 9.80 20.86 -15.31
N GLU A 979 10.52 21.70 -14.56
CA GLU A 979 10.64 23.16 -14.81
C GLU A 979 11.31 23.53 -16.15
N ASP A 980 11.88 22.57 -16.90
CA ASP A 980 12.40 22.73 -18.27
C ASP A 980 11.41 22.19 -19.35
N GLY A 981 10.23 21.73 -18.95
CA GLY A 981 9.18 21.19 -19.83
C GLY A 981 9.43 19.75 -20.33
N GLY A 982 10.24 18.98 -19.60
CA GLY A 982 10.72 17.67 -20.02
C GLY A 982 10.93 16.66 -18.88
N PRO A 983 11.72 15.59 -19.12
CA PRO A 983 12.51 15.35 -20.34
C PRO A 983 11.63 15.19 -21.58
N SER A 984 11.95 15.91 -22.64
CA SER A 984 11.24 15.91 -23.92
C SER A 984 12.13 16.54 -24.99
N THR A 985 11.75 16.42 -26.26
CA THR A 985 12.47 17.07 -27.36
C THR A 985 12.22 18.59 -27.44
N TYR A 986 11.12 19.08 -26.83
CA TYR A 986 10.59 20.43 -27.11
C TYR A 986 10.33 21.33 -25.91
N GLY A 987 10.14 20.79 -24.70
CA GLY A 987 9.91 21.60 -23.50
C GLY A 987 8.49 22.17 -23.35
N TYR A 988 7.45 21.61 -23.97
CA TYR A 988 6.08 22.15 -23.90
C TYR A 988 5.43 22.04 -22.51
N ASN A 989 4.43 22.90 -22.23
CA ASN A 989 3.78 23.06 -20.92
C ASN A 989 2.78 21.93 -20.57
N ALA A 990 2.37 21.85 -19.30
CA ALA A 990 1.40 20.89 -18.78
C ALA A 990 0.55 21.48 -17.65
N ALA A 991 -0.48 20.77 -17.20
CA ALA A 991 -1.27 21.14 -16.01
C ALA A 991 -0.46 21.10 -14.69
N ILE A 992 0.61 20.29 -14.62
CA ILE A 992 1.50 20.19 -13.45
C ILE A 992 2.97 20.31 -13.87
N ILE A 993 3.71 21.17 -13.16
CA ILE A 993 5.17 21.28 -13.26
C ILE A 993 5.81 20.75 -11.97
N VAL A 994 6.88 19.96 -12.07
CA VAL A 994 7.59 19.32 -10.95
C VAL A 994 8.93 20.00 -10.71
N ASN A 995 9.18 20.43 -9.47
CA ASN A 995 10.50 20.81 -8.96
C ASN A 995 11.00 19.74 -7.98
N ALA A 996 11.68 18.74 -8.53
CA ALA A 996 12.28 17.64 -7.75
C ALA A 996 13.38 18.10 -6.76
N THR A 997 13.93 19.31 -6.91
CA THR A 997 14.94 19.85 -5.99
C THR A 997 14.32 20.42 -4.71
N GLY A 998 13.08 20.94 -4.80
CA GLY A 998 12.30 21.40 -3.66
C GLY A 998 11.40 20.34 -3.02
N ASP A 999 11.24 19.17 -3.67
CA ASP A 999 10.13 18.23 -3.44
C ASP A 999 8.75 18.88 -3.62
N GLU A 1000 8.65 19.76 -4.62
CA GLU A 1000 7.45 20.54 -4.91
C GLU A 1000 6.88 20.21 -6.29
N PHE A 1001 5.58 20.40 -6.45
CA PHE A 1001 4.93 20.52 -7.76
C PHE A 1001 3.97 21.70 -7.78
N TYR A 1002 3.79 22.28 -8.97
CA TYR A 1002 3.03 23.49 -9.21
C TYR A 1002 1.79 23.16 -10.03
N LYS A 1003 0.62 23.49 -9.49
CA LYS A 1003 -0.66 23.42 -10.22
C LYS A 1003 -0.81 24.68 -11.06
N GLN A 1004 -0.66 24.51 -12.36
CA GLN A 1004 -0.78 25.57 -13.38
C GLN A 1004 -2.25 25.93 -13.61
N PRO A 1005 -2.59 27.11 -14.19
CA PRO A 1005 -3.99 27.46 -14.48
C PRO A 1005 -4.76 26.39 -15.28
N PRO A 1006 -4.21 25.72 -16.32
CA PRO A 1006 -4.88 24.62 -17.02
C PRO A 1006 -5.48 23.54 -16.11
N TYR A 1007 -4.78 23.14 -15.04
CA TYR A 1007 -5.33 22.18 -14.06
C TYR A 1007 -6.69 22.66 -13.52
N TYR A 1008 -6.79 23.95 -13.16
CA TYR A 1008 -8.01 24.53 -12.60
C TYR A 1008 -9.11 24.72 -13.64
N PHE A 1009 -8.76 25.08 -14.88
CA PHE A 1009 -9.73 25.16 -15.99
C PHE A 1009 -10.30 23.78 -16.32
N GLN A 1010 -9.46 22.74 -16.41
CA GLN A 1010 -9.93 21.37 -16.61
C GLN A 1010 -10.79 20.87 -15.43
N THR A 1011 -10.39 21.16 -14.20
CA THR A 1011 -11.11 20.76 -12.97
C THR A 1011 -12.52 21.37 -12.88
N HIS A 1012 -12.77 22.55 -13.45
CA HIS A 1012 -14.12 23.13 -13.56
C HIS A 1012 -15.11 22.28 -14.38
N PHE A 1013 -14.61 21.39 -15.24
CA PHE A 1013 -15.43 20.37 -15.90
C PHE A 1013 -15.31 19.02 -15.16
N SER A 1014 -14.08 18.52 -15.01
CA SER A 1014 -13.84 17.11 -14.65
C SER A 1014 -14.23 16.73 -13.21
N ALA A 1015 -14.20 17.68 -12.27
CA ALA A 1015 -14.65 17.43 -10.90
C ALA A 1015 -16.18 17.50 -10.70
N PHE A 1016 -16.91 18.07 -11.67
CA PHE A 1016 -18.34 18.38 -11.54
C PHE A 1016 -19.23 17.72 -12.61
N VAL A 1017 -18.65 17.23 -13.71
CA VAL A 1017 -19.36 16.57 -14.82
C VAL A 1017 -18.96 15.08 -14.83
N PRO A 1018 -19.54 14.23 -13.95
CA PRO A 1018 -19.19 12.82 -13.86
C PRO A 1018 -19.59 12.06 -15.14
N PRO A 1019 -18.96 10.89 -15.40
CA PRO A 1019 -19.34 10.01 -16.50
C PRO A 1019 -20.85 9.68 -16.50
N GLY A 1020 -21.48 9.70 -17.66
CA GLY A 1020 -22.93 9.54 -17.81
C GLY A 1020 -23.74 10.85 -17.73
N SER A 1021 -23.09 11.98 -17.38
CA SER A 1021 -23.70 13.32 -17.52
C SER A 1021 -24.02 13.62 -18.99
N LYS A 1022 -25.11 14.33 -19.28
CA LYS A 1022 -25.50 14.68 -20.66
C LYS A 1022 -25.42 16.18 -20.86
N ARG A 1023 -24.83 16.64 -21.99
CA ARG A 1023 -24.89 18.06 -22.36
C ARG A 1023 -26.36 18.42 -22.62
N ILE A 1024 -26.84 19.52 -22.02
CA ILE A 1024 -28.22 19.99 -22.17
C ILE A 1024 -28.25 21.35 -22.87
N GLU A 1025 -29.40 21.69 -23.43
CA GLU A 1025 -29.51 22.94 -24.19
C GLU A 1025 -29.41 24.19 -23.29
N MET A 1026 -28.60 25.15 -23.73
CA MET A 1026 -28.32 26.41 -23.04
C MET A 1026 -28.39 27.57 -24.04
N THR A 1027 -29.58 28.15 -24.18
CA THR A 1027 -29.83 29.29 -25.08
C THR A 1027 -29.68 30.62 -24.33
N MET A 1028 -29.10 31.65 -24.97
CA MET A 1028 -29.09 33.02 -24.43
C MET A 1028 -30.24 33.83 -25.02
N GLU A 1029 -31.02 34.53 -24.19
CA GLU A 1029 -32.31 35.10 -24.61
C GLU A 1029 -32.19 36.43 -25.39
N ASN A 1030 -31.08 37.16 -25.24
CA ASN A 1030 -31.01 38.60 -25.57
C ASN A 1030 -29.86 39.02 -26.53
N GLY A 1031 -29.07 38.10 -27.10
CA GLY A 1031 -28.04 38.48 -28.08
C GLY A 1031 -26.93 37.45 -28.28
N VAL A 1032 -25.74 37.94 -28.67
CA VAL A 1032 -24.49 37.16 -28.69
C VAL A 1032 -23.84 37.27 -27.31
N SER A 1033 -23.35 36.16 -26.75
CA SER A 1033 -22.77 36.18 -25.40
C SER A 1033 -21.35 36.73 -25.39
N PRO A 1034 -20.98 37.57 -24.40
CA PRO A 1034 -19.57 37.87 -24.10
C PRO A 1034 -18.87 36.72 -23.35
N PHE A 1035 -19.61 35.74 -22.85
CA PHE A 1035 -19.09 34.61 -22.08
C PHE A 1035 -19.22 33.30 -22.85
N MET A 1036 -18.20 32.44 -22.76
CA MET A 1036 -18.31 31.05 -23.17
C MET A 1036 -19.06 30.27 -22.09
N SER A 1037 -19.92 29.33 -22.49
CA SER A 1037 -20.79 28.61 -21.56
C SER A 1037 -21.22 27.25 -22.10
N VAL A 1038 -21.41 26.28 -21.20
CA VAL A 1038 -22.04 24.99 -21.49
C VAL A 1038 -22.73 24.45 -20.23
N ALA A 1039 -23.80 23.68 -20.41
CA ALA A 1039 -24.56 23.09 -19.31
C ALA A 1039 -24.70 21.57 -19.47
N PHE A 1040 -24.75 20.87 -18.33
CA PHE A 1040 -24.87 19.42 -18.25
C PHE A 1040 -25.94 19.03 -17.21
N LEU A 1041 -26.58 17.88 -17.43
CA LEU A 1041 -27.42 17.19 -16.45
C LEU A 1041 -26.68 15.92 -16.00
N THR A 1042 -26.35 15.81 -14.72
CA THR A 1042 -25.65 14.65 -14.17
C THR A 1042 -26.61 13.46 -13.97
N PRO A 1043 -26.10 12.21 -13.81
CA PRO A 1043 -26.94 11.05 -13.50
C PRO A 1043 -27.82 11.22 -12.24
N GLU A 1044 -27.35 12.01 -11.27
CA GLU A 1044 -28.04 12.38 -10.03
C GLU A 1044 -29.11 13.47 -10.24
N SER A 1045 -29.40 13.83 -11.51
CA SER A 1045 -30.32 14.91 -11.91
C SER A 1045 -29.92 16.30 -11.42
N THR A 1046 -28.63 16.54 -11.16
CA THR A 1046 -28.10 17.87 -10.87
C THR A 1046 -27.79 18.60 -12.17
N ILE A 1047 -28.13 19.90 -12.26
CA ILE A 1047 -27.71 20.73 -13.39
C ILE A 1047 -26.39 21.42 -13.02
N VAL A 1048 -25.38 21.22 -13.86
CA VAL A 1048 -24.06 21.86 -13.79
C VAL A 1048 -23.94 22.83 -14.95
N THR A 1049 -23.35 24.00 -14.73
CA THR A 1049 -23.16 25.00 -15.78
C THR A 1049 -21.80 25.64 -15.60
N VAL A 1050 -20.94 25.48 -16.60
CA VAL A 1050 -19.60 26.08 -16.63
C VAL A 1050 -19.69 27.36 -17.47
N ILE A 1051 -19.13 28.46 -16.96
CA ILE A 1051 -19.12 29.77 -17.63
C ILE A 1051 -17.73 30.37 -17.50
N MET A 1052 -17.18 30.86 -18.60
CA MET A 1052 -15.90 31.56 -18.66
C MET A 1052 -16.07 32.94 -19.28
N ASN A 1053 -15.52 33.95 -18.59
CA ASN A 1053 -15.27 35.27 -19.13
C ASN A 1053 -13.78 35.36 -19.48
N PRO A 1054 -13.40 35.32 -20.77
CA PRO A 1054 -12.04 35.63 -21.23
C PRO A 1054 -11.76 37.16 -21.26
#